data_AF-A0A4U7FA17-F1
#
_entry.id   AF-A0A4U7FA17-F1
#
_cell.length_a   1.000
_cell.length_b   1.000
_cell.length_c   1.000
_cell.angle_alpha   90.00
_cell.angle_beta   90.00
_cell.angle_gamma   90.00
#
_symmetry.space_group_name_H-M   'P 1'
#
loop_
_entity.id
_entity.type
_entity.pdbx_description
1 polymer ?
#
loop_
_entity_poly.entity_id
_entity_poly.type
_entity_poly.pdbx_seq_one_letter_code
_entity_poly.pdbx_strand_id
1 'polypeptide(L)'
;MNDTAGLRLTVRAAEKRDAGRGIARLPEPSRQRLGLLSGDTVEIRGERVAVAKVWPGGPDAAEGSVLIDADTRANAGVKVGDTVTVAPVTVEDADSVVLAAPAQLADVDVSREVVERALARDLRDRPVTEGEAVHVERLGGLRFVVAETAPAGTVRVTTRTDVSVRYGDGEGDAAEGADATSGRRDDADGTGGGDRSGSRDRTVTPGTDARPKGGETGPPADHTAGATYEDIGGLDEELELVRETIELPLSEPEVFTRLGIDPPKGVLLHGPPGTGKTLIARAVANEVDAEFITVDGPEIMSKYKGESEERLRDVFDRASEAAPAIIFFDEIDSIAGKRDDGGDVENRVVGQLLSLMDGLDARGDVIVIGATNRVDTLDPALRRGGRFDREIEIGVPGEAGRRQILDVHTRRMPLADDVDLDRIASRTHGFVGADIEGLTQEAAMTALRRARESDARALDDVTVGKADFEAAHANVEPSAMREYVAEQPATDFADVGGLPEAKEKLERAVTWPLTYGPLFDAADADPPTGVLLHGPPGTGKTLLARAIAGESGVNFIQVAGPELLDRYVGESEKAVRDLFDRARQAAPVIVFFDEIDAIAADRDGAGGDGSGVGERVVSQLLTELDRASDNPNLVVLAATNRRNALDPALLRPGRLETHIEVPEPDREARRKILDVHTREKPVAEGVDLERLADETEGYSGAEIASLCREAALIAIERVAGEYGAAANDHADEVSITGDDFAAALEAVRPATP
;
A
#
# COMPACT_ATOMS: atom_id res chain seq x y z
N MET A 1 54.70 5.78 -0.18
CA MET A 1 54.02 6.98 -0.68
C MET A 1 53.48 6.67 -2.07
N ASN A 2 52.30 6.04 -2.13
CA ASN A 2 51.45 6.10 -3.31
C ASN A 2 50.24 6.92 -2.84
N ASP A 3 50.08 8.12 -3.38
CA ASP A 3 48.84 8.88 -3.20
C ASP A 3 47.70 8.03 -3.74
N THR A 4 46.86 7.49 -2.85
CA THR A 4 45.56 6.91 -3.20
C THR A 4 44.70 8.05 -3.71
N ALA A 5 44.84 8.38 -5.00
CA ALA A 5 43.95 9.27 -5.71
C ALA A 5 42.57 8.58 -5.73
N GLY A 6 41.74 8.89 -4.73
CA GLY A 6 40.38 8.41 -4.66
C GLY A 6 39.60 8.78 -5.91
N LEU A 7 38.58 7.98 -6.22
CA LEU A 7 37.72 8.20 -7.36
C LEU A 7 36.59 9.15 -6.95
N ARG A 8 36.38 10.23 -7.71
CA ARG A 8 35.23 11.10 -7.53
C ARG A 8 34.00 10.44 -8.13
N LEU A 9 32.97 10.25 -7.31
CA LEU A 9 31.72 9.60 -7.67
C LEU A 9 30.54 10.45 -7.18
N THR A 10 29.43 10.40 -7.92
CA THR A 10 28.17 11.05 -7.52
C THR A 10 27.38 10.13 -6.60
N VAL A 11 26.91 10.67 -5.47
CA VAL A 11 26.10 9.94 -4.49
C VAL A 11 24.70 9.68 -5.04
N ARG A 12 24.25 8.44 -4.93
CA ARG A 12 22.86 8.01 -5.20
C ARG A 12 22.31 7.25 -4.00
N ALA A 13 20.99 7.22 -3.89
CA ALA A 13 20.29 6.43 -2.88
C ALA A 13 20.62 4.94 -3.02
N ALA A 14 20.65 4.22 -1.89
CA ALA A 14 20.90 2.78 -1.89
C ALA A 14 19.70 2.00 -2.46
N GLU A 15 19.94 0.75 -2.87
CA GLU A 15 18.84 -0.19 -3.10
C GLU A 15 18.11 -0.44 -1.76
N LYS A 16 16.78 -0.57 -1.79
CA LYS A 16 15.92 -0.65 -0.59
C LYS A 16 16.32 -1.78 0.37
N ARG A 17 16.86 -2.88 -0.17
CA ARG A 17 17.38 -4.05 0.58
C ARG A 17 18.73 -3.83 1.30
N ASP A 18 19.45 -2.77 0.97
CA ASP A 18 20.78 -2.48 1.53
C ASP A 18 20.78 -1.38 2.59
N ALA A 19 19.64 -0.72 2.79
CA ALA A 19 19.48 0.35 3.78
C ALA A 19 19.80 -0.13 5.21
N GLY A 20 20.60 0.67 5.94
CA GLY A 20 21.01 0.41 7.33
C GLY A 20 22.15 -0.60 7.47
N ARG A 21 22.69 -1.13 6.36
CA ARG A 21 23.73 -2.17 6.36
C ARG A 21 25.15 -1.63 6.21
N GLY A 22 25.31 -0.33 5.94
CA GLY A 22 26.63 0.27 5.68
C GLY A 22 27.28 -0.29 4.41
N ILE A 23 26.47 -0.54 3.38
CA ILE A 23 26.92 -1.08 2.09
C ILE A 23 27.05 0.06 1.08
N ALA A 24 28.17 0.10 0.37
CA ALA A 24 28.40 0.96 -0.79
C ALA A 24 28.42 0.12 -2.06
N ARG A 25 27.43 0.29 -2.95
CA ARG A 25 27.46 -0.38 -4.25
C ARG A 25 28.20 0.44 -5.28
N LEU A 26 29.15 -0.21 -5.95
CA LEU A 26 30.00 0.40 -6.97
C LEU A 26 29.85 -0.33 -8.32
N PRO A 27 29.64 0.39 -9.43
CA PRO A 27 29.68 -0.18 -10.78
C PRO A 27 31.00 -0.91 -11.07
N GLU A 28 30.96 -1.93 -11.93
CA GLU A 28 32.14 -2.68 -12.37
C GLU A 28 33.33 -1.79 -12.78
N PRO A 29 33.15 -0.73 -13.61
CA PRO A 29 34.26 0.13 -14.01
C PRO A 29 34.90 0.88 -12.83
N SER A 30 34.09 1.34 -11.87
CA SER A 30 34.57 2.05 -10.67
C SER A 30 35.35 1.11 -9.75
N ARG A 31 34.86 -0.12 -9.54
CA ARG A 31 35.56 -1.14 -8.73
C ARG A 31 36.90 -1.54 -9.34
N GLN A 32 36.94 -1.77 -10.66
CA GLN A 32 38.19 -2.13 -11.35
C GLN A 32 39.22 -1.00 -11.25
N ARG A 33 38.80 0.26 -11.39
CA ARG A 33 39.70 1.43 -11.25
C ARG A 33 40.25 1.60 -9.85
N LEU A 34 39.46 1.27 -8.83
CA LEU A 34 39.86 1.33 -7.42
C LEU A 34 40.57 0.04 -6.95
N GLY A 35 40.57 -1.02 -7.76
CA GLY A 35 41.18 -2.31 -7.43
C GLY A 35 40.42 -3.08 -6.33
N LEU A 36 39.11 -2.89 -6.23
CA LEU A 36 38.25 -3.42 -5.17
C LEU A 36 37.56 -4.74 -5.57
N LEU A 37 37.48 -5.68 -4.62
CA LEU A 37 36.67 -6.89 -4.70
C LEU A 37 35.36 -6.73 -3.90
N SER A 38 34.41 -7.64 -4.13
CA SER A 38 33.18 -7.70 -3.33
C SER A 38 33.52 -8.04 -1.87
N GLY A 39 33.06 -7.19 -0.94
CA GLY A 39 33.32 -7.33 0.49
C GLY A 39 34.51 -6.53 1.02
N ASP A 40 35.30 -5.90 0.14
CA ASP A 40 36.35 -4.95 0.55
C ASP A 40 35.74 -3.70 1.18
N THR A 41 36.54 -2.92 1.89
CA THR A 41 36.09 -1.70 2.59
C THR A 41 36.59 -0.45 1.88
N VAL A 42 35.74 0.57 1.85
CA VAL A 42 36.06 1.88 1.26
C VAL A 42 35.79 3.00 2.23
N GLU A 43 36.65 4.01 2.17
CA GLU A 43 36.47 5.29 2.82
C GLU A 43 35.77 6.24 1.85
N ILE A 44 34.67 6.85 2.30
CA ILE A 44 33.87 7.84 1.58
C ILE A 44 34.14 9.19 2.24
N ARG A 45 34.79 10.09 1.50
CA ARG A 45 35.15 11.44 1.96
C ARG A 45 34.18 12.46 1.39
N GLY A 46 33.29 12.98 2.23
CA GLY A 46 32.42 14.12 2.00
C GLY A 46 32.87 15.31 2.85
N GLU A 47 31.95 15.93 3.58
CA GLU A 47 32.28 16.88 4.66
C GLU A 47 32.97 16.17 5.84
N ARG A 48 32.54 14.94 6.10
CA ARG A 48 33.10 14.00 7.06
C ARG A 48 33.53 12.72 6.35
N VAL A 49 34.25 11.88 7.09
CA VAL A 49 34.72 10.59 6.61
C VAL A 49 33.79 9.50 7.13
N ALA A 50 33.23 8.71 6.23
CA ALA A 50 32.49 7.49 6.56
C ALA A 50 33.15 6.27 5.91
N VAL A 51 32.89 5.08 6.44
CA VAL A 51 33.45 3.83 5.90
C VAL A 51 32.32 2.85 5.62
N ALA A 52 32.37 2.20 4.45
CA ALA A 52 31.33 1.29 4.00
C ALA A 52 31.92 0.05 3.32
N LYS A 53 31.15 -1.04 3.30
CA LYS A 53 31.52 -2.30 2.65
C LYS A 53 31.09 -2.30 1.18
N VAL A 54 32.00 -2.65 0.29
CA VAL A 54 31.78 -2.62 -1.15
C VAL A 54 30.99 -3.83 -1.62
N TRP A 55 29.94 -3.58 -2.39
CA TRP A 55 29.20 -4.60 -3.13
C TRP A 55 29.12 -4.25 -4.63
N PRO A 56 28.89 -5.24 -5.51
CA PRO A 56 28.65 -4.98 -6.93
C PRO A 56 27.40 -4.11 -7.11
N GLY A 57 27.49 -3.08 -7.96
CA GLY A 57 26.33 -2.36 -8.46
C GLY A 57 25.42 -3.26 -9.29
N GLY A 58 24.11 -3.17 -9.07
CA GLY A 58 23.08 -3.75 -9.94
C GLY A 58 22.96 -3.01 -11.29
N PRO A 59 21.98 -3.36 -12.13
CA PRO A 59 21.74 -2.70 -13.42
C PRO A 59 21.47 -1.18 -13.29
N ASP A 60 20.96 -0.73 -12.14
CA ASP A 60 20.61 0.67 -11.89
C ASP A 60 21.81 1.56 -11.49
N ALA A 61 22.98 0.95 -11.28
CA ALA A 61 24.18 1.66 -10.87
C ALA A 61 24.85 2.34 -12.08
N ALA A 62 24.49 3.60 -12.32
CA ALA A 62 25.07 4.43 -13.38
C ALA A 62 26.60 4.56 -13.25
N GLU A 63 27.31 4.57 -14.38
CA GLU A 63 28.76 4.78 -14.39
C GLU A 63 29.14 6.10 -13.70
N GLY A 64 30.13 6.06 -12.81
CA GLY A 64 30.55 7.22 -12.04
C GLY A 64 29.69 7.55 -10.82
N SER A 65 28.75 6.68 -10.43
CA SER A 65 27.98 6.81 -9.19
C SER A 65 28.44 5.85 -8.09
N VAL A 66 28.06 6.18 -6.86
CA VAL A 66 28.14 5.31 -5.67
C VAL A 66 26.78 5.32 -4.98
N LEU A 67 26.21 4.13 -4.77
CA LEU A 67 24.94 4.00 -4.05
C LEU A 67 25.25 3.70 -2.59
N ILE A 68 24.82 4.58 -1.69
CA ILE A 68 25.04 4.49 -0.24
C ILE A 68 23.76 4.79 0.51
N ASP A 69 23.57 4.11 1.64
CA ASP A 69 22.38 4.26 2.47
C ASP A 69 22.35 5.61 3.22
N ALA A 70 21.18 5.97 3.74
CA ALA A 70 20.98 7.23 4.46
C ALA A 70 21.90 7.37 5.68
N ASP A 71 22.17 6.28 6.40
CA ASP A 71 23.13 6.24 7.52
C ASP A 71 24.53 6.66 7.06
N THR A 72 25.05 6.04 6.00
CA THR A 72 26.37 6.34 5.46
C THR A 72 26.43 7.77 4.90
N ARG A 73 25.35 8.25 4.28
CA ARG A 73 25.21 9.64 3.82
C ARG A 73 25.29 10.62 4.99
N ALA A 74 24.47 10.41 6.02
CA ALA A 74 24.43 11.24 7.22
C ALA A 74 25.76 11.21 7.99
N ASN A 75 26.47 10.08 8.01
CA ASN A 75 27.78 9.97 8.63
C ASN A 75 28.89 10.66 7.82
N ALA A 76 28.82 10.64 6.48
CA ALA A 76 29.72 11.36 5.59
C ALA A 76 29.37 12.86 5.45
N GLY A 77 28.18 13.29 5.88
CA GLY A 77 27.68 14.66 5.70
C GLY A 77 27.47 14.99 4.23
N VAL A 78 26.77 14.14 3.49
CA VAL A 78 26.52 14.30 2.04
C VAL A 78 25.07 13.99 1.70
N LYS A 79 24.52 14.65 0.70
CA LYS A 79 23.17 14.43 0.17
C LYS A 79 23.19 13.66 -1.14
N VAL A 80 22.04 13.16 -1.59
CA VAL A 80 21.92 12.59 -2.94
C VAL A 80 22.26 13.66 -3.98
N GLY A 81 23.04 13.30 -5.00
CA GLY A 81 23.53 14.24 -6.02
C GLY A 81 24.89 14.86 -5.72
N ASP A 82 25.37 14.83 -4.48
CA ASP A 82 26.70 15.35 -4.12
C ASP A 82 27.84 14.53 -4.73
N THR A 83 29.00 15.16 -4.88
CA THR A 83 30.22 14.49 -5.34
C THR A 83 31.13 14.14 -4.17
N VAL A 84 31.38 12.84 -3.98
CA VAL A 84 32.27 12.31 -2.93
C VAL A 84 33.55 11.73 -3.51
N THR A 85 34.59 11.66 -2.69
CA THR A 85 35.83 10.94 -3.03
C THR A 85 35.86 9.60 -2.33
N VAL A 86 35.90 8.51 -3.11
CA VAL A 86 35.93 7.13 -2.60
C VAL A 86 37.33 6.55 -2.75
N ALA A 87 37.88 5.99 -1.67
CA ALA A 87 39.21 5.37 -1.66
C ALA A 87 39.19 4.01 -0.94
N PRO A 88 40.01 3.02 -1.35
CA PRO A 88 40.13 1.77 -0.62
C PRO A 88 40.75 2.00 0.76
N VAL A 89 40.22 1.33 1.78
CA VAL A 89 40.76 1.34 3.14
C VAL A 89 40.79 -0.07 3.70
N THR A 90 41.82 -0.39 4.49
CA THR A 90 41.89 -1.67 5.22
C THR A 90 41.47 -1.42 6.66
N VAL A 91 40.52 -2.21 7.14
CA VAL A 91 39.92 -2.09 8.47
C VAL A 91 40.31 -3.30 9.31
N GLU A 92 40.71 -3.08 10.56
CA GLU A 92 41.04 -4.15 11.52
C GLU A 92 39.77 -4.70 12.20
N ASP A 93 39.84 -5.95 12.68
CA ASP A 93 38.73 -6.55 13.42
C ASP A 93 38.67 -5.97 14.84
N ALA A 94 37.46 -5.66 15.31
CA ALA A 94 37.24 -5.08 16.63
C ALA A 94 37.36 -6.14 17.74
N ASP A 95 38.12 -5.82 18.78
CA ASP A 95 38.12 -6.57 20.05
C ASP A 95 36.89 -6.17 20.88
N SER A 96 36.58 -4.87 20.98
CA SER A 96 35.40 -4.37 21.68
C SER A 96 34.84 -3.09 21.07
N VAL A 97 33.54 -2.89 21.17
CA VAL A 97 32.84 -1.65 20.75
C VAL A 97 31.89 -1.19 21.86
N VAL A 98 31.97 0.09 22.21
CA VAL A 98 31.10 0.74 23.20
C VAL A 98 30.16 1.70 22.49
N LEU A 99 28.86 1.49 22.65
CA LEU A 99 27.82 2.35 22.07
C LEU A 99 27.15 3.18 23.17
N ALA A 100 27.01 4.49 22.94
CA ALA A 100 26.21 5.36 23.79
C ALA A 100 24.73 5.19 23.46
N ALA A 101 23.92 4.86 24.48
CA ALA A 101 22.49 4.75 24.33
C ALA A 101 21.82 6.13 24.20
N PRO A 102 20.79 6.26 23.35
CA PRO A 102 19.97 7.46 23.31
C PRO A 102 19.14 7.61 24.60
N ALA A 103 18.82 8.84 25.00
CA ALA A 103 18.04 9.12 26.22
C ALA A 103 16.67 8.43 26.19
N GLN A 104 16.10 8.25 25.01
CA GLN A 104 14.84 7.56 24.74
C GLN A 104 14.85 6.08 25.16
N LEU A 105 16.02 5.46 25.30
CA LEU A 105 16.14 4.06 25.76
C LEU A 105 16.06 3.95 27.30
N ALA A 106 16.20 5.06 28.04
CA ALA A 106 16.17 5.05 29.51
C ALA A 106 14.77 4.72 30.08
N ASP A 107 13.71 4.94 29.31
CA ASP A 107 12.32 4.72 29.73
C ASP A 107 11.76 3.34 29.32
N VAL A 108 12.53 2.51 28.61
CA VAL A 108 12.09 1.19 28.11
C VAL A 108 12.64 0.07 28.99
N ASP A 109 11.75 -0.73 29.58
CA ASP A 109 12.09 -1.82 30.51
C ASP A 109 12.63 -3.07 29.77
N VAL A 110 13.77 -2.92 29.10
CA VAL A 110 14.48 -4.00 28.38
C VAL A 110 15.80 -4.29 29.08
N SER A 111 16.06 -5.57 29.40
CA SER A 111 17.33 -5.96 30.02
C SER A 111 18.52 -5.60 29.12
N ARG A 112 19.58 -5.02 29.70
CA ARG A 112 20.83 -4.65 29.03
C ARG A 112 21.40 -5.75 28.13
N GLU A 113 21.34 -7.00 28.57
CA GLU A 113 21.83 -8.14 27.78
C GLU A 113 21.08 -8.36 26.45
N VAL A 114 19.78 -8.04 26.40
CA VAL A 114 18.98 -8.18 25.16
C VAL A 114 19.36 -7.08 24.18
N VAL A 115 19.58 -5.85 24.67
CA VAL A 115 20.05 -4.71 23.86
C VAL A 115 21.44 -5.01 23.30
N GLU A 116 22.38 -5.45 24.14
CA GLU A 116 23.75 -5.79 23.72
C GLU A 116 23.78 -6.94 22.70
N ARG A 117 22.94 -7.97 22.88
CA ARG A 117 22.82 -9.05 21.88
C ARG A 117 22.20 -8.58 20.56
N ALA A 118 21.21 -7.68 20.60
CA ALA A 118 20.61 -7.12 19.39
C ALA A 118 21.63 -6.29 18.61
N LEU A 119 22.39 -5.42 19.30
CA LEU A 119 23.47 -4.62 18.72
C LEU A 119 24.59 -5.50 18.14
N ALA A 120 25.01 -6.52 18.88
CA ALA A 120 26.01 -7.48 18.42
C ALA A 120 25.53 -8.36 17.26
N ARG A 121 24.23 -8.40 16.94
CA ARG A 121 23.70 -9.07 15.75
C ARG A 121 23.63 -8.10 14.57
N ASP A 122 23.08 -6.90 14.76
CA ASP A 122 22.91 -5.91 13.69
C ASP A 122 24.24 -5.32 13.19
N LEU A 123 25.25 -5.19 14.07
CA LEU A 123 26.56 -4.66 13.68
C LEU A 123 27.49 -5.69 13.04
N ARG A 124 27.12 -6.98 12.96
CA ARG A 124 28.03 -8.03 12.44
C ARG A 124 28.49 -7.75 11.02
N ASP A 125 29.80 -7.91 10.80
CA ASP A 125 30.50 -7.66 9.53
C ASP A 125 30.36 -6.22 9.01
N ARG A 126 29.89 -5.28 9.85
CA ARG A 126 29.79 -3.85 9.55
C ARG A 126 31.06 -3.12 10.02
N PRO A 127 31.67 -2.28 9.19
CA PRO A 127 32.68 -1.33 9.65
C PRO A 127 32.02 -0.21 10.45
N VAL A 128 32.60 0.15 11.59
CA VAL A 128 32.14 1.23 12.47
C VAL A 128 33.30 2.14 12.84
N THR A 129 33.04 3.44 12.93
CA THR A 129 34.03 4.45 13.33
C THR A 129 33.61 5.15 14.63
N GLU A 130 34.56 5.53 15.47
CA GLU A 130 34.26 6.35 16.67
C GLU A 130 33.56 7.66 16.28
N GLY A 131 32.49 8.01 16.99
CA GLY A 131 31.63 9.16 16.70
C GLY A 131 30.59 8.91 15.59
N GLU A 132 30.61 7.75 14.93
CA GLU A 132 29.59 7.36 13.97
C GLU A 132 28.25 7.11 14.66
N ALA A 133 27.16 7.55 14.04
CA ALA A 133 25.84 7.19 14.49
C ALA A 133 25.31 5.99 13.69
N VAL A 134 24.80 5.00 14.42
CA VAL A 134 24.28 3.75 13.88
C VAL A 134 22.82 3.63 14.28
N HIS A 135 21.93 3.48 13.29
CA HIS A 135 20.53 3.15 13.56
C HIS A 135 20.39 1.66 13.84
N VAL A 136 19.68 1.35 14.92
CA VAL A 136 19.46 -0.03 15.38
C VAL A 136 17.97 -0.28 15.36
N GLU A 137 17.53 -0.87 14.25
CA GLU A 137 16.13 -0.86 13.89
C GLU A 137 15.33 -1.94 14.59
N ARG A 138 15.99 -3.02 15.04
CA ARG A 138 15.41 -4.00 15.97
C ARG A 138 15.00 -3.40 17.32
N LEU A 139 15.54 -2.23 17.66
CA LEU A 139 15.22 -1.47 18.86
C LEU A 139 14.36 -0.24 18.53
N GLY A 140 13.46 -0.34 17.55
CA GLY A 140 12.54 0.75 17.20
C GLY A 140 13.19 1.90 16.43
N GLY A 141 14.29 1.65 15.71
CA GLY A 141 14.99 2.69 14.95
C GLY A 141 15.80 3.64 15.81
N LEU A 142 16.10 3.27 17.05
CA LEU A 142 16.90 4.10 17.94
C LEU A 142 18.32 4.27 17.41
N ARG A 143 18.82 5.51 17.52
CA ARG A 143 20.14 5.92 17.07
C ARG A 143 21.14 5.76 18.21
N PHE A 144 22.15 4.93 18.01
CA PHE A 144 23.26 4.76 18.93
C PHE A 144 24.49 5.47 18.37
N VAL A 145 25.30 6.07 19.23
CA VAL A 145 26.56 6.68 18.81
C VAL A 145 27.70 5.78 19.26
N VAL A 146 28.61 5.44 18.37
CA VAL A 146 29.83 4.70 18.70
C VAL A 146 30.70 5.60 19.57
N ALA A 147 30.81 5.28 20.86
CA ALA A 147 31.57 6.08 21.80
C ALA A 147 33.06 5.76 21.71
N GLU A 148 33.39 4.46 21.73
CA GLU A 148 34.78 3.96 21.76
C GLU A 148 34.91 2.65 20.99
N THR A 149 36.04 2.47 20.30
CA THR A 149 36.41 1.22 19.62
C THR A 149 37.79 0.74 20.10
N ALA A 150 37.97 -0.58 20.12
CA ALA A 150 39.27 -1.20 20.36
C ALA A 150 39.60 -2.17 19.21
N PRO A 151 40.69 -1.98 18.46
CA PRO A 151 41.61 -0.83 18.47
C PRO A 151 40.93 0.50 18.09
N ALA A 152 41.50 1.63 18.52
CA ALA A 152 40.90 2.95 18.28
C ALA A 152 40.87 3.30 16.78
N GLY A 153 39.77 3.92 16.34
CA GLY A 153 39.52 4.29 14.94
C GLY A 153 38.47 3.39 14.28
N THR A 154 38.55 3.25 12.96
CA THR A 154 37.59 2.41 12.22
C THR A 154 37.91 0.94 12.41
N VAL A 155 36.92 0.16 12.86
CA VAL A 155 37.03 -1.28 13.11
C VAL A 155 35.86 -2.04 12.52
N ARG A 156 36.04 -3.33 12.24
CA ARG A 156 34.99 -4.23 11.76
C ARG A 156 34.48 -5.09 12.91
N VAL A 157 33.18 -5.08 13.16
CA VAL A 157 32.57 -5.90 14.20
C VAL A 157 32.45 -7.34 13.71
N THR A 158 32.93 -8.29 14.51
CA THR A 158 32.89 -9.73 14.20
C THR A 158 32.11 -10.49 15.28
N THR A 159 31.94 -11.80 15.11
CA THR A 159 31.30 -12.67 16.13
C THR A 159 32.09 -12.78 17.44
N ARG A 160 33.35 -12.33 17.47
CA ARG A 160 34.23 -12.34 18.64
C ARG A 160 34.33 -10.99 19.35
N THR A 161 33.71 -9.96 18.80
CA THR A 161 33.76 -8.60 19.34
C THR A 161 32.83 -8.47 20.54
N ASP A 162 33.35 -7.94 21.65
CA ASP A 162 32.55 -7.61 22.82
C ASP A 162 31.82 -6.26 22.61
N VAL A 163 30.50 -6.32 22.44
CA VAL A 163 29.66 -5.12 22.25
C VAL A 163 28.99 -4.77 23.57
N SER A 164 29.19 -3.53 24.03
CA SER A 164 28.62 -3.04 25.29
C SER A 164 27.93 -1.69 25.10
N VAL A 165 26.93 -1.42 25.94
CA VAL A 165 26.19 -0.16 25.92
C VAL A 165 26.52 0.67 27.15
N ARG A 166 26.84 1.95 26.93
CA ARG A 166 26.95 2.98 27.98
C ARG A 166 25.64 3.77 28.00
N TYR A 167 24.92 3.65 29.11
CA TYR A 167 23.78 4.50 29.40
C TYR A 167 24.32 5.80 29.98
N GLY A 168 23.75 6.95 29.59
CA GLY A 168 24.15 8.23 30.16
C GLY A 168 23.90 8.21 31.66
N ASP A 169 24.96 8.20 32.46
CA ASP A 169 24.86 8.44 33.88
C ASP A 169 24.37 9.88 34.08
N GLY A 170 23.19 10.05 34.68
CA GLY A 170 22.88 11.29 35.36
C GLY A 170 23.99 11.60 36.34
N GLU A 171 24.41 12.86 36.40
CA GLU A 171 25.43 13.34 37.34
C GLU A 171 25.28 12.72 38.73
N GLY A 172 26.29 11.98 39.16
CA GLY A 172 26.50 11.69 40.57
C GLY A 172 27.00 10.30 40.87
N ASP A 173 28.32 10.09 40.77
CA ASP A 173 28.98 9.34 41.84
C ASP A 173 30.42 9.78 42.05
N ALA A 174 30.58 10.72 42.98
CA ALA A 174 31.83 11.00 43.66
C ALA A 174 31.52 11.48 45.10
N ALA A 175 31.31 10.54 46.02
CA ALA A 175 32.01 10.50 47.32
C ALA A 175 31.30 9.55 48.30
N GLU A 176 32.09 8.58 48.77
CA GLU A 176 31.83 7.77 49.94
C GLU A 176 31.55 8.63 51.20
N GLY A 177 30.59 8.17 52.01
CA GLY A 177 30.80 8.08 53.46
C GLY A 177 30.14 9.11 54.36
N ALA A 178 29.52 8.56 55.42
CA ALA A 178 29.20 9.16 56.72
C ALA A 178 27.82 9.81 56.94
N ASP A 179 26.96 8.97 57.55
CA ASP A 179 26.39 9.18 58.87
C ASP A 179 25.14 10.08 59.08
N ALA A 180 24.18 9.44 59.76
CA ALA A 180 23.24 9.99 60.74
C ALA A 180 22.15 11.03 60.37
N THR A 181 20.92 10.58 60.65
CA THR A 181 19.84 11.27 61.41
C THR A 181 18.88 12.25 60.72
N SER A 182 17.64 11.78 60.59
CA SER A 182 16.36 12.37 61.04
C SER A 182 16.12 13.90 61.01
N GLY A 183 15.00 14.28 60.37
CA GLY A 183 14.25 15.51 60.66
C GLY A 183 13.42 15.96 59.44
N ARG A 184 12.16 15.52 59.30
CA ARG A 184 10.93 16.30 59.58
C ARG A 184 10.93 17.76 59.07
N ARG A 185 9.95 18.03 58.17
CA ARG A 185 9.05 19.21 58.14
C ARG A 185 9.69 20.55 57.72
N ASP A 186 9.05 21.51 57.06
CA ASP A 186 7.64 21.85 56.82
C ASP A 186 7.53 22.63 55.47
N ASP A 187 6.30 22.68 54.97
CA ASP A 187 5.77 23.62 53.97
C ASP A 187 6.04 25.10 54.29
N ALA A 188 6.19 25.95 53.25
CA ALA A 188 5.57 27.28 53.16
C ALA A 188 5.88 27.99 51.82
N ASP A 189 4.81 28.20 51.05
CA ASP A 189 4.36 29.47 50.44
C ASP A 189 5.34 30.58 50.06
N GLY A 190 5.09 31.19 48.87
CA GLY A 190 5.30 32.63 48.73
C GLY A 190 5.59 33.19 47.34
N THR A 191 4.57 33.27 46.48
CA THR A 191 4.13 34.47 45.72
C THR A 191 5.15 35.49 45.15
N GLY A 192 5.08 35.71 43.82
CA GLY A 192 4.64 37.00 43.27
C GLY A 192 5.62 37.93 42.52
N GLY A 193 5.21 38.34 41.30
CA GLY A 193 5.56 39.58 40.60
C GLY A 193 6.77 39.47 39.64
N GLY A 194 6.74 39.81 38.35
CA GLY A 194 5.88 40.71 37.57
C GLY A 194 6.56 42.05 37.33
N ASP A 195 7.23 42.27 36.19
CA ASP A 195 7.09 43.46 35.32
C ASP A 195 8.09 43.52 34.13
N ARG A 196 7.51 43.66 32.93
CA ARG A 196 7.73 44.67 31.87
C ARG A 196 9.08 44.85 31.14
N SER A 197 8.97 44.64 29.82
CA SER A 197 9.17 45.61 28.72
C SER A 197 10.53 46.29 28.53
N GLY A 198 11.11 46.09 27.33
CA GLY A 198 12.20 46.90 26.81
C GLY A 198 12.46 46.64 25.33
N SER A 199 11.76 47.37 24.46
CA SER A 199 12.05 47.53 23.03
C SER A 199 13.42 48.19 22.81
N ARG A 200 14.22 47.74 21.82
CA ARG A 200 14.71 48.52 20.66
C ARG A 200 16.03 48.04 20.03
N ASP A 201 15.95 47.93 18.71
CA ASP A 201 16.88 48.43 17.68
C ASP A 201 18.03 47.55 17.15
N ARG A 202 18.06 47.50 15.82
CA ARG A 202 19.04 46.84 14.97
C ARG A 202 20.21 47.80 14.73
N THR A 203 21.43 47.30 14.72
CA THR A 203 22.50 47.95 13.95
C THR A 203 23.47 46.91 13.42
N VAL A 204 23.58 46.89 12.09
CA VAL A 204 24.53 46.12 11.29
C VAL A 204 25.91 46.77 11.39
N THR A 205 26.96 45.97 11.53
CA THR A 205 28.33 46.39 11.15
C THR A 205 29.07 45.17 10.57
N PRO A 206 29.67 45.27 9.37
CA PRO A 206 30.31 44.14 8.71
C PRO A 206 31.82 44.07 8.97
N GLY A 207 32.35 42.85 9.03
CA GLY A 207 33.75 42.54 8.72
C GLY A 207 34.65 42.27 9.93
N THR A 208 35.02 41.02 10.12
CA THR A 208 36.42 40.61 10.36
C THR A 208 36.57 39.10 10.20
N ASP A 209 37.46 38.70 9.31
CA ASP A 209 37.91 37.33 9.08
C ASP A 209 38.44 36.70 10.38
N ALA A 210 37.73 35.69 10.87
CA ALA A 210 38.23 34.79 11.89
C ALA A 210 38.01 33.34 11.41
N ARG A 211 39.11 32.70 10.97
CA ARG A 211 39.17 31.24 10.83
C ARG A 211 38.76 30.59 12.16
N PRO A 212 37.81 29.65 12.21
CA PRO A 212 37.64 28.84 13.40
C PRO A 212 38.80 27.84 13.48
N LYS A 213 39.51 27.87 14.60
CA LYS A 213 40.43 26.81 15.01
C LYS A 213 39.60 25.60 15.42
N GLY A 214 40.10 24.41 15.07
CA GLY A 214 39.46 23.12 15.29
C GLY A 214 38.81 22.98 16.66
N GLY A 215 37.49 22.82 16.64
CA GLY A 215 36.71 22.31 17.75
C GLY A 215 36.56 20.80 17.59
N GLU A 216 36.68 20.09 18.70
CA GLU A 216 36.32 18.69 18.83
C GLU A 216 34.95 18.45 18.22
N THR A 217 34.88 17.48 17.31
CA THR A 217 33.66 17.06 16.62
C THR A 217 32.72 16.43 17.64
N GLY A 218 31.77 17.22 18.16
CA GLY A 218 30.60 16.69 18.83
C GLY A 218 29.77 15.83 17.85
N PRO A 219 28.95 14.89 18.37
CA PRO A 219 28.10 14.05 17.54
C PRO A 219 27.17 14.90 16.66
N PRO A 220 26.73 14.39 15.50
CA PRO A 220 25.92 15.15 14.55
C PRO A 220 24.67 15.73 15.25
N ALA A 221 24.36 17.00 14.96
CA ALA A 221 23.11 17.62 15.38
C ALA A 221 21.89 16.77 14.93
N ASP A 222 20.80 16.85 15.71
CA ASP A 222 19.54 16.13 15.56
C ASP A 222 19.10 15.96 14.09
N HIS A 223 19.49 14.85 13.47
CA HIS A 223 18.67 14.26 12.41
C HIS A 223 17.64 13.40 13.14
N THR A 224 16.40 13.86 13.12
CA THR A 224 15.24 13.16 13.67
C THR A 224 15.16 11.75 13.07
N ALA A 225 14.78 10.78 13.89
CA ALA A 225 14.55 9.39 13.51
C ALA A 225 13.33 9.27 12.57
N GLY A 226 13.47 9.77 11.35
CA GLY A 226 12.40 9.86 10.36
C GLY A 226 12.63 8.91 9.19
N ALA A 227 11.54 8.63 8.45
CA ALA A 227 11.57 7.80 7.25
C ALA A 227 12.54 8.35 6.20
N THR A 228 13.17 7.48 5.42
CA THR A 228 14.08 7.84 4.31
C THR A 228 13.51 7.37 2.98
N TYR A 229 14.08 7.82 1.86
CA TYR A 229 13.62 7.36 0.53
C TYR A 229 13.77 5.84 0.36
N GLU A 230 14.76 5.24 1.01
CA GLU A 230 14.96 3.79 1.00
C GLU A 230 13.88 3.01 1.74
N ASP A 231 13.11 3.68 2.60
CA ASP A 231 11.99 3.09 3.34
C ASP A 231 10.67 3.11 2.55
N ILE A 232 10.66 3.68 1.34
CA ILE A 232 9.47 3.79 0.49
C ILE A 232 9.61 2.84 -0.70
N GLY A 233 8.77 1.81 -0.74
CA GLY A 233 8.71 0.83 -1.83
C GLY A 233 7.70 1.19 -2.92
N GLY A 234 8.04 0.93 -4.19
CA GLY A 234 7.09 0.85 -5.31
C GLY A 234 6.52 2.13 -5.89
N LEU A 235 7.02 3.30 -5.48
CA LEU A 235 6.55 4.61 -5.92
C LEU A 235 7.68 5.43 -6.55
N ASP A 236 8.54 4.80 -7.36
CA ASP A 236 9.78 5.43 -7.83
C ASP A 236 9.50 6.62 -8.77
N GLU A 237 8.48 6.53 -9.64
CA GLU A 237 8.07 7.60 -10.55
C GLU A 237 7.44 8.78 -9.78
N GLU A 238 6.55 8.48 -8.83
CA GLU A 238 5.90 9.49 -8.01
C GLU A 238 6.90 10.18 -7.08
N LEU A 239 7.87 9.44 -6.53
CA LEU A 239 8.97 9.99 -5.74
C LEU A 239 9.83 10.93 -6.58
N GLU A 240 10.11 10.61 -7.84
CA GLU A 240 10.86 11.51 -8.72
C GLU A 240 10.12 12.83 -8.93
N LEU A 241 8.80 12.79 -9.16
CA LEU A 241 7.99 14.00 -9.29
C LEU A 241 7.95 14.83 -8.00
N VAL A 242 7.87 14.17 -6.85
CA VAL A 242 7.91 14.83 -5.54
C VAL A 242 9.29 15.48 -5.31
N ARG A 243 10.38 14.80 -5.69
CA ARG A 243 11.75 15.35 -5.59
C ARG A 243 11.92 16.60 -6.46
N GLU A 244 11.51 16.54 -7.73
CA GLU A 244 11.58 17.71 -8.62
C GLU A 244 10.79 18.90 -8.07
N THR A 245 9.66 18.63 -7.41
CA THR A 245 8.74 19.65 -6.94
C THR A 245 9.16 20.24 -5.59
N ILE A 246 9.77 19.46 -4.70
CA ILE A 246 10.05 19.86 -3.30
C ILE A 246 11.55 19.97 -3.01
N GLU A 247 12.35 19.00 -3.45
CA GLU A 247 13.78 18.94 -3.15
C GLU A 247 14.57 19.98 -3.94
N LEU A 248 14.27 20.16 -5.23
CA LEU A 248 14.99 21.08 -6.10
C LEU A 248 14.85 22.57 -5.65
N PRO A 249 13.65 23.07 -5.29
CA PRO A 249 13.51 24.44 -4.76
C PRO A 249 14.28 24.69 -3.47
N LEU A 250 14.31 23.73 -2.55
CA LEU A 250 14.95 23.88 -1.23
C LEU A 250 16.46 23.68 -1.29
N SER A 251 16.94 22.78 -2.16
CA SER A 251 18.37 22.47 -2.27
C SER A 251 19.11 23.43 -3.20
N GLU A 252 18.46 23.92 -4.27
CA GLU A 252 19.08 24.78 -5.30
C GLU A 252 18.27 26.07 -5.61
N PRO A 253 17.96 26.93 -4.61
CA PRO A 253 17.14 28.13 -4.81
C PRO A 253 17.75 29.15 -5.79
N GLU A 254 19.08 29.12 -5.95
CA GLU A 254 19.79 29.95 -6.92
C GLU A 254 19.39 29.65 -8.37
N VAL A 255 19.08 28.39 -8.70
CA VAL A 255 18.73 27.97 -10.06
C VAL A 255 17.39 28.58 -10.47
N PHE A 256 16.39 28.53 -9.60
CA PHE A 256 15.08 29.16 -9.80
C PHE A 256 15.22 30.67 -9.98
N THR A 257 16.04 31.31 -9.14
CA THR A 257 16.32 32.74 -9.22
C THR A 257 16.95 33.14 -10.56
N ARG A 258 17.90 32.34 -11.08
CA ARG A 258 18.56 32.59 -12.37
C ARG A 258 17.61 32.36 -13.56
N LEU A 259 16.75 31.36 -13.48
CA LEU A 259 15.76 31.04 -14.50
C LEU A 259 14.55 31.98 -14.48
N GLY A 260 14.34 32.71 -13.39
CA GLY A 260 13.22 33.65 -13.23
C GLY A 260 11.87 32.94 -13.14
N ILE A 261 11.86 31.70 -12.64
CA ILE A 261 10.65 30.91 -12.41
C ILE A 261 10.34 30.89 -10.91
N ASP A 262 9.06 31.00 -10.57
CA ASP A 262 8.62 30.86 -9.18
C ASP A 262 8.54 29.36 -8.82
N PRO A 263 9.06 28.95 -7.66
CA PRO A 263 8.90 27.59 -7.18
C PRO A 263 7.42 27.29 -6.86
N PRO A 264 7.00 26.02 -6.94
CA PRO A 264 5.65 25.61 -6.60
C PRO A 264 5.40 25.84 -5.10
N LYS A 265 4.24 26.41 -4.75
CA LYS A 265 3.92 26.73 -3.34
C LYS A 265 3.31 25.55 -2.60
N GLY A 266 2.65 24.65 -3.33
CA GLY A 266 2.03 23.49 -2.72
C GLY A 266 1.84 22.30 -3.65
N VAL A 267 1.87 21.12 -3.02
CA VAL A 267 1.73 19.82 -3.65
C VAL A 267 0.55 19.08 -3.00
N LEU A 268 -0.36 18.56 -3.81
CA LEU A 268 -1.48 17.74 -3.36
C LEU A 268 -1.21 16.28 -3.73
N LEU A 269 -1.02 15.44 -2.71
CA LEU A 269 -0.93 13.98 -2.83
C LEU A 269 -2.33 13.38 -2.71
N HIS A 270 -2.79 12.63 -3.69
CA HIS A 270 -4.08 11.95 -3.61
C HIS A 270 -4.02 10.45 -3.94
N GLY A 271 -5.10 9.72 -3.69
CA GLY A 271 -5.23 8.29 -4.01
C GLY A 271 -5.71 7.45 -2.83
N PRO A 272 -5.74 6.11 -2.93
CA PRO A 272 -6.29 5.24 -1.89
C PRO A 272 -5.59 5.39 -0.53
N PRO A 273 -6.29 5.10 0.59
CA PRO A 273 -5.67 5.07 1.91
C PRO A 273 -4.66 3.92 2.01
N GLY A 274 -3.61 4.10 2.83
CA GLY A 274 -2.60 3.06 3.06
C GLY A 274 -1.54 2.92 1.97
N THR A 275 -1.48 3.84 0.98
CA THR A 275 -0.39 3.90 0.00
C THR A 275 0.86 4.65 0.47
N GLY A 276 0.84 5.21 1.70
CA GLY A 276 2.03 5.81 2.30
C GLY A 276 2.24 7.30 2.01
N LYS A 277 1.18 8.07 1.71
CA LYS A 277 1.27 9.53 1.44
C LYS A 277 2.01 10.30 2.54
N THR A 278 1.70 10.00 3.80
CA THR A 278 2.36 10.59 4.98
C THR A 278 3.81 10.16 5.12
N LEU A 279 4.15 8.92 4.73
CA LEU A 279 5.53 8.42 4.72
C LEU A 279 6.38 9.14 3.65
N ILE A 280 5.82 9.38 2.46
CA ILE A 280 6.49 10.14 1.39
C ILE A 280 6.83 11.54 1.84
N ALA A 281 5.85 12.27 2.40
CA ALA A 281 6.07 13.63 2.87
C ALA A 281 7.14 13.70 3.98
N ARG A 282 7.11 12.75 4.92
CA ARG A 282 8.13 12.64 5.98
C ARG A 282 9.51 12.35 5.40
N ALA A 283 9.62 11.44 4.43
CA ALA A 283 10.90 11.07 3.84
C ALA A 283 11.56 12.21 3.09
N VAL A 284 10.77 12.98 2.33
CA VAL A 284 11.26 14.15 1.61
C VAL A 284 11.79 15.19 2.59
N ALA A 285 11.05 15.46 3.68
CA ALA A 285 11.46 16.44 4.68
C ALA A 285 12.80 16.11 5.36
N ASN A 286 13.02 14.82 5.66
CA ASN A 286 14.29 14.37 6.24
C ASN A 286 15.46 14.48 5.26
N GLU A 287 15.26 14.25 3.96
CA GLU A 287 16.36 14.38 2.99
C GLU A 287 16.74 15.85 2.76
N VAL A 288 15.76 16.77 2.72
CA VAL A 288 16.05 18.20 2.55
C VAL A 288 16.54 18.87 3.85
N ASP A 289 16.45 18.20 5.00
CA ASP A 289 16.76 18.73 6.33
C ASP A 289 15.88 19.95 6.69
N ALA A 290 14.58 19.85 6.38
CA ALA A 290 13.59 20.88 6.65
C ALA A 290 12.72 20.54 7.86
N GLU A 291 12.28 21.56 8.61
CA GLU A 291 11.37 21.37 9.73
C GLU A 291 10.03 20.79 9.25
N PHE A 292 9.62 19.64 9.80
CA PHE A 292 8.40 18.95 9.37
C PHE A 292 7.24 19.19 10.33
N ILE A 293 6.28 20.02 9.90
CA ILE A 293 5.10 20.38 10.70
C ILE A 293 3.89 19.60 10.20
N THR A 294 3.43 18.63 10.99
CA THR A 294 2.20 17.88 10.69
C THR A 294 0.97 18.57 11.26
N VAL A 295 -0.09 18.58 10.46
CA VAL A 295 -1.42 19.04 10.84
C VAL A 295 -2.45 18.04 10.35
N ASP A 296 -3.17 17.41 11.27
CA ASP A 296 -4.27 16.54 10.91
C ASP A 296 -5.56 17.38 10.79
N GLY A 297 -6.30 17.23 9.70
CA GLY A 297 -7.53 17.99 9.45
C GLY A 297 -8.52 17.98 10.63
N PRO A 298 -8.82 16.83 11.26
CA PRO A 298 -9.68 16.77 12.45
C PRO A 298 -9.16 17.55 13.66
N GLU A 299 -7.84 17.72 13.83
CA GLU A 299 -7.25 18.43 14.98
C GLU A 299 -7.48 19.95 14.90
N ILE A 300 -7.59 20.49 13.69
CA ILE A 300 -7.88 21.91 13.46
C ILE A 300 -9.34 22.24 13.80
N MET A 301 -10.25 21.27 13.69
CA MET A 301 -11.67 21.49 13.91
C MET A 301 -12.00 21.69 15.40
N SER A 302 -12.52 22.86 15.72
CA SER A 302 -12.90 23.27 17.08
C SER A 302 -14.39 23.61 17.16
N LYS A 303 -15.00 23.32 18.32
CA LYS A 303 -16.38 23.73 18.65
C LYS A 303 -16.48 25.24 18.93
N TYR A 304 -15.37 25.91 19.19
CA TYR A 304 -15.32 27.33 19.55
C TYR A 304 -15.04 28.19 18.33
N LYS A 305 -15.84 29.23 18.16
CA LYS A 305 -15.79 30.11 16.98
C LYS A 305 -14.46 30.87 16.93
N GLY A 306 -13.68 30.66 15.87
CA GLY A 306 -12.45 31.41 15.56
C GLY A 306 -11.16 30.72 16.01
N GLU A 307 -11.23 29.72 16.87
CA GLU A 307 -10.05 28.98 17.35
C GLU A 307 -9.39 28.17 16.23
N SER A 308 -10.17 27.57 15.33
CA SER A 308 -9.65 26.87 14.15
C SER A 308 -8.89 27.79 13.19
N GLU A 309 -9.31 29.05 13.08
CA GLU A 309 -8.64 30.05 12.21
C GLU A 309 -7.33 30.54 12.85
N GLU A 310 -7.30 30.70 14.17
CA GLU A 310 -6.11 31.08 14.94
C GLU A 310 -5.06 29.98 14.92
N ARG A 311 -5.45 28.73 15.20
CA ARG A 311 -4.55 27.56 15.10
C ARG A 311 -3.89 27.43 13.73
N LEU A 312 -4.67 27.64 12.66
CA LEU A 312 -4.12 27.58 11.31
C LEU A 312 -3.11 28.71 11.06
N ARG A 313 -3.35 29.91 11.59
CA ARG A 313 -2.39 31.01 11.49
C ARG A 313 -1.10 30.72 12.27
N ASP A 314 -1.21 30.21 13.49
CA ASP A 314 -0.07 29.86 14.34
C ASP A 314 0.84 28.79 13.68
N VAL A 315 0.25 27.82 12.97
CA VAL A 315 1.00 26.81 12.20
C VAL A 315 1.85 27.47 11.11
N PHE A 316 1.26 28.36 10.30
CA PHE A 316 1.97 29.03 9.20
C PHE A 316 3.02 30.03 9.72
N ASP A 317 2.74 30.72 10.81
CA ASP A 317 3.70 31.62 11.45
C ASP A 317 4.91 30.85 11.99
N ARG A 318 4.67 29.73 12.69
CA ARG A 318 5.74 28.83 13.17
C ARG A 318 6.57 28.26 12.01
N ALA A 319 5.93 27.84 10.93
CA ALA A 319 6.63 27.34 9.74
C ALA A 319 7.52 28.41 9.10
N SER A 320 7.03 29.66 9.05
CA SER A 320 7.79 30.78 8.50
C SER A 320 8.98 31.17 9.37
N GLU A 321 8.87 31.01 10.70
CA GLU A 321 9.96 31.25 11.64
C GLU A 321 11.03 30.14 11.61
N ALA A 322 10.64 28.90 11.31
CA ALA A 322 11.49 27.72 11.27
C ALA A 322 12.00 27.34 9.86
N ALA A 323 11.88 28.25 8.88
CA ALA A 323 12.25 27.98 7.49
C ALA A 323 13.75 27.59 7.34
N PRO A 324 14.10 26.58 6.53
CA PRO A 324 13.25 25.82 5.59
C PRO A 324 12.28 24.85 6.29
N ALA A 325 11.00 24.89 5.91
CA ALA A 325 9.95 24.11 6.58
C ALA A 325 8.92 23.53 5.60
N ILE A 326 8.39 22.35 5.93
CA ILE A 326 7.33 21.68 5.19
C ILE A 326 6.10 21.57 6.10
N ILE A 327 4.98 22.13 5.64
CA ILE A 327 3.69 21.99 6.32
C ILE A 327 2.94 20.83 5.65
N PHE A 328 2.68 19.76 6.39
CA PHE A 328 1.94 18.60 5.90
C PHE A 328 0.53 18.57 6.49
N PHE A 329 -0.48 18.71 5.63
CA PHE A 329 -1.89 18.53 5.98
C PHE A 329 -2.33 17.11 5.64
N ASP A 330 -2.61 16.28 6.65
CA ASP A 330 -3.25 14.98 6.45
C ASP A 330 -4.78 15.12 6.48
N GLU A 331 -5.47 14.30 5.69
CA GLU A 331 -6.93 14.32 5.53
C GLU A 331 -7.47 15.75 5.29
N ILE A 332 -6.86 16.48 4.35
CA ILE A 332 -7.23 17.87 4.06
C ILE A 332 -8.69 18.00 3.59
N ASP A 333 -9.28 16.93 3.05
CA ASP A 333 -10.69 16.86 2.67
C ASP A 333 -11.66 17.03 3.84
N SER A 334 -11.21 16.79 5.09
CA SER A 334 -12.03 17.03 6.30
C SER A 334 -12.22 18.52 6.63
N ILE A 335 -11.28 19.38 6.25
CA ILE A 335 -11.33 20.83 6.50
C ILE A 335 -11.58 21.64 5.22
N ALA A 336 -11.41 21.02 4.06
CA ALA A 336 -11.39 21.71 2.77
C ALA A 336 -12.39 21.18 1.73
N GLY A 337 -13.54 20.71 2.22
CA GLY A 337 -14.68 20.31 1.39
C GLY A 337 -15.28 21.44 0.53
N LYS A 338 -16.09 21.06 -0.47
CA LYS A 338 -16.86 22.00 -1.30
C LYS A 338 -17.80 22.88 -0.47
N ARG A 339 -17.85 24.16 -0.84
CA ARG A 339 -18.56 25.19 -0.05
C ARG A 339 -20.07 24.99 0.09
N ASP A 340 -20.66 24.27 -0.85
CA ASP A 340 -22.09 23.99 -0.90
C ASP A 340 -22.49 22.80 0.00
N ASP A 341 -21.54 21.91 0.32
CA ASP A 341 -21.78 20.66 1.05
C ASP A 341 -21.38 20.74 2.55
N GLY A 342 -20.55 21.72 2.92
CA GLY A 342 -19.96 21.87 4.26
C GLY A 342 -20.64 22.87 5.19
N GLY A 343 -20.29 22.82 6.48
CA GLY A 343 -20.79 23.76 7.50
C GLY A 343 -20.17 25.16 7.44
N ASP A 344 -20.84 26.17 8.02
CA ASP A 344 -20.34 27.57 8.12
C ASP A 344 -18.96 27.71 8.79
N VAL A 345 -18.54 26.72 9.56
CA VAL A 345 -17.21 26.67 10.19
C VAL A 345 -16.16 26.24 9.17
N GLU A 346 -16.40 25.15 8.44
CA GLU A 346 -15.52 24.60 7.40
C GLU A 346 -15.26 25.65 6.32
N ASN A 347 -16.33 26.29 5.83
CA ASN A 347 -16.23 27.34 4.81
C ASN A 347 -15.32 28.52 5.21
N ARG A 348 -15.25 28.84 6.51
CA ARG A 348 -14.35 29.88 7.02
C ARG A 348 -12.92 29.38 7.14
N VAL A 349 -12.70 28.15 7.58
CA VAL A 349 -11.37 27.51 7.63
C VAL A 349 -10.78 27.43 6.22
N VAL A 350 -11.56 27.02 5.21
CA VAL A 350 -11.15 27.06 3.80
C VAL A 350 -10.76 28.47 3.37
N GLY A 351 -11.60 29.47 3.66
CA GLY A 351 -11.29 30.86 3.34
C GLY A 351 -9.97 31.35 3.96
N GLN A 352 -9.71 30.97 5.21
CA GLN A 352 -8.47 31.30 5.91
C GLN A 352 -7.26 30.58 5.31
N LEU A 353 -7.37 29.28 5.00
CA LEU A 353 -6.31 28.51 4.35
C LEU A 353 -5.92 29.11 3.00
N LEU A 354 -6.91 29.47 2.17
CA LEU A 354 -6.67 30.14 0.90
C LEU A 354 -5.92 31.46 1.06
N SER A 355 -6.30 32.27 2.05
CA SER A 355 -5.63 33.54 2.34
C SER A 355 -4.20 33.36 2.83
N LEU A 356 -3.91 32.29 3.59
CA LEU A 356 -2.56 31.99 4.07
C LEU A 356 -1.67 31.51 2.92
N MET A 357 -2.18 30.63 2.05
CA MET A 357 -1.44 30.16 0.87
C MET A 357 -1.14 31.30 -0.12
N ASP A 358 -2.12 32.18 -0.38
CA ASP A 358 -1.92 33.35 -1.24
C ASP A 358 -0.91 34.34 -0.62
N GLY A 359 -0.85 34.40 0.71
CA GLY A 359 0.05 35.24 1.50
C GLY A 359 1.47 34.70 1.66
N LEU A 360 1.73 33.43 1.29
CA LEU A 360 3.08 32.88 1.30
C LEU A 360 3.93 33.57 0.22
N ASP A 361 5.09 34.09 0.62
CA ASP A 361 6.07 34.63 -0.30
C ASP A 361 6.53 33.52 -1.25
N ALA A 362 6.49 33.76 -2.57
CA ALA A 362 6.95 32.80 -3.58
C ALA A 362 8.46 32.49 -3.49
N ARG A 363 9.18 33.19 -2.61
CA ARG A 363 10.60 32.99 -2.29
C ARG A 363 10.83 32.49 -0.87
N GLY A 364 9.76 32.20 -0.13
CA GLY A 364 9.88 31.60 1.18
C GLY A 364 10.27 30.14 1.03
N ASP A 365 11.15 29.66 1.91
CA ASP A 365 11.57 28.25 1.96
C ASP A 365 10.50 27.38 2.66
N VAL A 366 9.21 27.71 2.46
CA VAL A 366 8.07 27.02 3.08
C VAL A 366 7.20 26.41 1.99
N ILE A 367 7.04 25.09 2.02
CA ILE A 367 6.25 24.33 1.06
C ILE A 367 5.06 23.67 1.78
N VAL A 368 3.88 23.72 1.17
CA VAL A 368 2.66 23.11 1.72
C VAL A 368 2.35 21.81 0.98
N ILE A 369 2.27 20.69 1.71
CA ILE A 369 1.85 19.40 1.17
C ILE A 369 0.47 19.06 1.75
N GLY A 370 -0.50 18.75 0.90
CA GLY A 370 -1.80 18.22 1.32
C GLY A 370 -1.96 16.76 0.91
N ALA A 371 -2.48 15.91 1.79
CA ALA A 371 -2.83 14.53 1.50
C ALA A 371 -4.35 14.34 1.57
N THR A 372 -4.95 13.74 0.53
CA THR A 372 -6.38 13.43 0.50
C THR A 372 -6.63 12.04 -0.09
N ASN A 373 -7.67 11.36 0.38
CA ASN A 373 -8.16 10.15 -0.28
C ASN A 373 -9.14 10.46 -1.42
N ARG A 374 -9.69 11.68 -1.43
CA ARG A 374 -10.76 12.10 -2.35
C ARG A 374 -10.47 13.49 -2.88
N VAL A 375 -9.91 13.58 -4.08
CA VAL A 375 -9.62 14.88 -4.72
C VAL A 375 -10.90 15.62 -5.14
N ASP A 376 -11.98 14.89 -5.44
CA ASP A 376 -13.24 15.46 -5.92
C ASP A 376 -14.09 16.14 -4.84
N THR A 377 -13.83 15.85 -3.57
CA THR A 377 -14.52 16.49 -2.43
C THR A 377 -13.92 17.85 -2.09
N LEU A 378 -12.68 18.12 -2.51
CA LEU A 378 -11.97 19.36 -2.22
C LEU A 378 -12.54 20.57 -2.95
N ASP A 379 -12.45 21.74 -2.32
CA ASP A 379 -12.78 23.03 -2.95
C ASP A 379 -11.88 23.25 -4.19
N PRO A 380 -12.47 23.42 -5.41
CA PRO A 380 -11.69 23.65 -6.63
C PRO A 380 -10.79 24.88 -6.59
N ALA A 381 -11.01 25.82 -5.66
CA ALA A 381 -10.16 26.98 -5.47
C ALA A 381 -8.79 26.64 -4.90
N LEU A 382 -8.65 25.54 -4.14
CA LEU A 382 -7.37 25.06 -3.61
C LEU A 382 -6.46 24.52 -4.73
N ARG A 383 -7.08 23.93 -5.76
CA ARG A 383 -6.43 23.29 -6.92
C ARG A 383 -6.00 24.28 -8.03
N ARG A 384 -6.14 25.58 -7.80
CA ARG A 384 -5.78 26.61 -8.79
C ARG A 384 -4.32 27.02 -8.63
N GLY A 385 -3.69 27.37 -9.75
CA GLY A 385 -2.32 27.88 -9.77
C GLY A 385 -2.11 29.06 -8.81
N GLY A 386 -1.01 29.01 -8.08
CA GLY A 386 -0.64 29.85 -6.94
C GLY A 386 -0.87 29.21 -5.57
N ARG A 387 -1.40 27.97 -5.49
CA ARG A 387 -1.76 27.25 -4.25
C ARG A 387 -1.26 25.81 -4.30
N PHE A 388 -2.14 24.82 -4.51
CA PHE A 388 -1.70 23.48 -4.90
C PHE A 388 -1.46 23.46 -6.41
N ASP A 389 -0.23 23.78 -6.79
CA ASP A 389 0.21 23.89 -8.18
C ASP A 389 0.42 22.53 -8.83
N ARG A 390 0.68 21.50 -8.01
CA ARG A 390 0.95 20.14 -8.45
C ARG A 390 0.03 19.18 -7.75
N GLU A 391 -0.63 18.34 -8.54
CA GLU A 391 -1.40 17.18 -8.09
C GLU A 391 -0.61 15.93 -8.46
N ILE A 392 -0.35 15.08 -7.47
CA ILE A 392 0.38 13.83 -7.64
C ILE A 392 -0.54 12.70 -7.17
N GLU A 393 -0.89 11.84 -8.12
CA GLU A 393 -1.67 10.64 -7.84
C GLU A 393 -0.74 9.56 -7.30
N ILE A 394 -1.00 9.09 -6.08
CA ILE A 394 -0.32 7.94 -5.47
C ILE A 394 -1.26 6.74 -5.59
N GLY A 395 -1.05 5.97 -6.67
CA GLY A 395 -1.85 4.80 -7.02
C GLY A 395 -1.54 3.54 -6.21
N VAL A 396 -2.21 2.44 -6.58
CA VAL A 396 -1.90 1.11 -6.04
C VAL A 396 -0.63 0.59 -6.72
N PRO A 397 0.35 0.06 -5.97
CA PRO A 397 1.61 -0.39 -6.55
C PRO A 397 1.42 -1.59 -7.49
N GLY A 398 2.11 -1.54 -8.63
CA GLY A 398 2.25 -2.67 -9.56
C GLY A 398 3.07 -3.83 -8.95
N GLU A 399 3.21 -4.95 -9.68
CA GLU A 399 3.92 -6.13 -9.17
C GLU A 399 5.37 -5.84 -8.75
N ALA A 400 6.12 -5.12 -9.59
CA ALA A 400 7.48 -4.69 -9.26
C ALA A 400 7.50 -3.78 -8.02
N GLY A 401 6.51 -2.90 -7.87
CA GLY A 401 6.40 -2.03 -6.71
C GLY A 401 6.08 -2.79 -5.42
N ARG A 402 5.16 -3.75 -5.47
CA ARG A 402 4.85 -4.64 -4.33
C ARG A 402 6.06 -5.47 -3.92
N ARG A 403 6.83 -5.95 -4.90
CA ARG A 403 8.09 -6.65 -4.64
C ARG A 403 9.09 -5.78 -3.88
N GLN A 404 9.20 -4.51 -4.23
CA GLN A 404 10.04 -3.56 -3.49
C GLN A 404 9.50 -3.25 -2.08
N ILE A 405 8.18 -3.11 -1.92
CA ILE A 405 7.55 -2.93 -0.60
C ILE A 405 7.83 -4.15 0.29
N LEU A 406 7.73 -5.36 -0.28
CA LEU A 406 8.12 -6.59 0.40
C LEU A 406 9.59 -6.59 0.79
N ASP A 407 10.51 -6.10 -0.05
CA ASP A 407 11.93 -5.94 0.34
C ASP A 407 12.06 -5.01 1.57
N VAL A 408 11.38 -3.85 1.56
CA VAL A 408 11.45 -2.88 2.67
C VAL A 408 10.98 -3.50 3.99
N HIS A 409 9.85 -4.21 3.99
CA HIS A 409 9.36 -4.82 5.21
C HIS A 409 10.20 -6.04 5.60
N THR A 410 10.57 -6.90 4.65
CA THR A 410 11.26 -8.17 4.93
C THR A 410 12.78 -8.06 5.15
N ARG A 411 13.43 -6.94 4.81
CA ARG A 411 14.90 -6.75 4.95
C ARG A 411 15.46 -7.05 6.34
N ARG A 412 14.64 -6.94 7.40
CA ARG A 412 15.02 -7.23 8.80
C ARG A 412 14.43 -8.51 9.37
N MET A 413 13.58 -9.18 8.59
CA MET A 413 12.99 -10.44 8.99
C MET A 413 13.94 -11.59 8.65
N PRO A 414 14.17 -12.52 9.59
CA PRO A 414 14.88 -13.77 9.28
C PRO A 414 13.98 -14.65 8.42
N LEU A 415 14.11 -14.53 7.11
CA LEU A 415 13.42 -15.38 6.14
C LEU A 415 14.13 -16.73 5.99
N ALA A 416 13.35 -17.80 5.85
CA ALA A 416 13.87 -19.09 5.42
C ALA A 416 14.13 -19.12 3.90
N ASP A 417 15.01 -20.01 3.45
CA ASP A 417 15.40 -20.14 2.04
C ASP A 417 14.24 -20.54 1.10
N ASP A 418 13.10 -20.97 1.65
CA ASP A 418 11.90 -21.37 0.91
C ASP A 418 10.95 -20.21 0.59
N VAL A 419 11.25 -19.00 1.05
CA VAL A 419 10.45 -17.80 0.81
C VAL A 419 10.85 -17.15 -0.51
N ASP A 420 9.91 -17.12 -1.45
CA ASP A 420 10.04 -16.45 -2.74
C ASP A 420 9.18 -15.17 -2.74
N LEU A 421 9.85 -14.02 -2.62
CA LEU A 421 9.19 -12.71 -2.57
C LEU A 421 8.57 -12.31 -3.92
N ASP A 422 9.11 -12.79 -5.05
CA ASP A 422 8.55 -12.52 -6.38
C ASP A 422 7.21 -13.24 -6.52
N ARG A 423 7.14 -14.49 -6.09
CA ARG A 423 5.89 -15.26 -6.04
C ARG A 423 4.84 -14.67 -5.09
N ILE A 424 5.27 -14.07 -3.97
CA ILE A 424 4.34 -13.39 -3.06
C ILE A 424 3.79 -12.12 -3.74
N ALA A 425 4.66 -11.31 -4.35
CA ALA A 425 4.26 -10.08 -5.05
C ALA A 425 3.26 -10.33 -6.20
N SER A 426 3.41 -11.45 -6.92
CA SER A 426 2.51 -11.84 -8.01
C SER A 426 1.11 -12.25 -7.50
N ARG A 427 0.99 -12.70 -6.24
CA ARG A 427 -0.28 -13.14 -5.62
C ARG A 427 -0.99 -12.06 -4.80
N THR A 428 -0.29 -11.01 -4.40
CA THR A 428 -0.86 -9.90 -3.62
C THR A 428 -1.43 -8.80 -4.52
N HIS A 429 -2.24 -9.16 -5.50
CA HIS A 429 -2.79 -8.18 -6.44
C HIS A 429 -3.73 -7.20 -5.71
N GLY A 430 -3.59 -5.90 -6.00
CA GLY A 430 -4.39 -4.85 -5.35
C GLY A 430 -4.05 -4.54 -3.89
N PHE A 431 -3.02 -5.18 -3.32
CA PHE A 431 -2.55 -4.86 -1.97
C PHE A 431 -1.84 -3.50 -1.98
N VAL A 432 -2.18 -2.63 -1.03
CA VAL A 432 -1.44 -1.38 -0.79
C VAL A 432 -0.27 -1.60 0.17
N GLY A 433 0.58 -0.58 0.35
CA GLY A 433 1.73 -0.66 1.26
C GLY A 433 1.36 -1.14 2.66
N ALA A 434 0.27 -0.59 3.23
CA ALA A 434 -0.24 -1.01 4.53
C ALA A 434 -0.75 -2.47 4.57
N ASP A 435 -1.29 -3.00 3.47
CA ASP A 435 -1.74 -4.39 3.40
C ASP A 435 -0.55 -5.35 3.34
N ILE A 436 0.51 -4.98 2.61
CA ILE A 436 1.75 -5.75 2.55
C ILE A 436 2.46 -5.72 3.90
N GLU A 437 2.49 -4.56 4.56
CA GLU A 437 2.96 -4.46 5.94
C GLU A 437 2.19 -5.43 6.84
N GLY A 438 0.85 -5.38 6.81
CA GLY A 438 -0.02 -6.28 7.56
C GLY A 438 0.23 -7.76 7.25
N LEU A 439 0.42 -8.12 5.97
CA LEU A 439 0.76 -9.47 5.54
C LEU A 439 2.08 -9.95 6.15
N THR A 440 3.11 -9.12 6.13
CA THR A 440 4.42 -9.47 6.69
C THR A 440 4.39 -9.54 8.22
N GLN A 441 3.64 -8.66 8.88
CA GLN A 441 3.43 -8.70 10.33
C GLN A 441 2.67 -9.96 10.75
N GLU A 442 1.61 -10.36 10.04
CA GLU A 442 0.86 -11.57 10.36
C GLU A 442 1.69 -12.84 10.08
N ALA A 443 2.53 -12.85 9.05
CA ALA A 443 3.48 -13.93 8.81
C ALA A 443 4.48 -14.06 9.97
N ALA A 444 5.04 -12.95 10.46
CA ALA A 444 5.92 -12.93 11.62
C ALA A 444 5.21 -13.40 12.91
N MET A 445 3.97 -12.96 13.12
CA MET A 445 3.15 -13.38 14.26
C MET A 445 2.79 -14.87 14.21
N THR A 446 2.52 -15.41 13.01
CA THR A 446 2.27 -16.84 12.80
C THR A 446 3.52 -17.66 13.13
N ALA A 447 4.69 -17.23 12.64
CA ALA A 447 5.96 -17.85 12.98
C ALA A 447 6.23 -17.83 14.50
N LEU A 448 5.89 -16.72 15.16
CA LEU A 448 6.04 -16.56 16.61
C LEU A 448 5.08 -17.48 17.39
N ARG A 449 3.82 -17.60 16.97
CA ARG A 449 2.83 -18.53 17.57
C ARG A 449 3.33 -19.97 17.46
N ARG A 450 3.80 -20.38 16.26
CA ARG A 450 4.41 -21.69 16.01
C ARG A 450 5.63 -21.97 16.90
N ALA A 451 6.52 -20.99 17.05
CA ALA A 451 7.71 -21.12 17.90
C ALA A 451 7.33 -21.29 19.39
N ARG A 452 6.36 -20.53 19.88
CA ARG A 452 5.85 -20.61 21.26
C ARG A 452 5.18 -21.94 21.58
N GLU A 453 4.43 -22.50 20.63
CA GLU A 453 3.78 -23.81 20.81
C GLU A 453 4.78 -24.97 20.83
N SER A 454 5.92 -24.81 20.16
CA SER A 454 6.95 -25.85 20.05
C SER A 454 7.89 -25.88 21.28
N ASP A 455 8.50 -24.75 21.65
CA ASP A 455 9.35 -24.62 22.85
C ASP A 455 9.60 -23.13 23.19
N ALA A 456 9.43 -22.73 24.45
CA ALA A 456 9.64 -21.33 24.89
C ALA A 456 11.09 -20.86 24.78
N ARG A 457 12.06 -21.78 24.67
CA ARG A 457 13.49 -21.47 24.44
C ARG A 457 13.87 -21.29 22.97
N ALA A 458 12.97 -21.55 22.03
CA ALA A 458 13.21 -21.42 20.58
C ALA A 458 12.96 -20.00 20.04
N LEU A 459 12.73 -19.02 20.91
CA LEU A 459 12.45 -17.63 20.53
C LEU A 459 13.68 -16.89 19.94
N ASP A 460 14.88 -17.40 20.19
CA ASP A 460 16.13 -16.73 19.77
C ASP A 460 16.49 -16.92 18.28
N ASP A 461 15.91 -17.94 17.63
CA ASP A 461 16.16 -18.37 16.23
C ASP A 461 14.85 -18.55 15.42
N VAL A 462 13.82 -17.74 15.70
CA VAL A 462 12.58 -17.79 14.91
C VAL A 462 12.86 -17.34 13.49
N THR A 463 12.56 -18.20 12.51
CA THR A 463 12.60 -17.89 11.08
C THR A 463 11.20 -17.95 10.48
N VAL A 464 10.86 -16.96 9.66
CA VAL A 464 9.60 -16.90 8.91
C VAL A 464 9.74 -17.74 7.64
N GLY A 465 8.91 -18.77 7.52
CA GLY A 465 8.91 -19.67 6.37
C GLY A 465 7.77 -19.40 5.40
N LYS A 466 7.78 -20.11 4.28
CA LYS A 466 6.72 -20.01 3.27
C LYS A 466 5.31 -20.29 3.82
N ALA A 467 5.17 -21.29 4.70
CA ALA A 467 3.89 -21.65 5.29
C ALA A 467 3.28 -20.52 6.14
N ASP A 468 4.13 -19.72 6.79
CA ASP A 468 3.70 -18.59 7.62
C ASP A 468 3.11 -17.47 6.71
N PHE A 469 3.70 -17.24 5.53
CA PHE A 469 3.14 -16.32 4.52
C PHE A 469 1.85 -16.84 3.87
N GLU A 470 1.75 -18.14 3.60
CA GLU A 470 0.51 -18.72 3.07
C GLU A 470 -0.65 -18.62 4.06
N ALA A 471 -0.38 -18.83 5.36
CA ALA A 471 -1.36 -18.63 6.42
C ALA A 471 -1.72 -17.14 6.60
N ALA A 472 -0.75 -16.25 6.53
CA ALA A 472 -0.99 -14.80 6.60
C ALA A 472 -1.87 -14.32 5.45
N HIS A 473 -1.63 -14.81 4.23
CA HIS A 473 -2.40 -14.42 3.06
C HIS A 473 -3.88 -14.81 3.15
N ALA A 474 -4.20 -15.92 3.83
CA ALA A 474 -5.57 -16.34 4.07
C ALA A 474 -6.33 -15.43 5.06
N ASN A 475 -5.62 -14.66 5.88
CA ASN A 475 -6.21 -13.81 6.94
C ASN A 475 -6.18 -12.31 6.62
N VAL A 476 -5.34 -11.87 5.67
CA VAL A 476 -5.18 -10.45 5.33
C VAL A 476 -5.95 -10.12 4.06
N GLU A 477 -7.02 -9.34 4.22
CA GLU A 477 -7.85 -8.82 3.13
C GLU A 477 -7.34 -7.45 2.65
N PRO A 478 -7.20 -7.23 1.32
CA PRO A 478 -6.74 -5.96 0.76
C PRO A 478 -7.68 -4.79 1.09
N SER A 479 -7.11 -3.72 1.64
CA SER A 479 -7.84 -2.53 2.10
C SER A 479 -8.42 -1.72 0.94
N ALA A 480 -7.76 -1.71 -0.23
CA ALA A 480 -8.27 -1.04 -1.44
C ALA A 480 -9.58 -1.66 -1.95
N MET A 481 -9.86 -2.92 -1.60
CA MET A 481 -11.02 -3.68 -2.06
C MET A 481 -12.20 -3.68 -1.05
N ARG A 482 -12.05 -3.07 0.14
CA ARG A 482 -13.07 -3.15 1.22
C ARG A 482 -14.37 -2.40 0.94
N GLU A 483 -14.42 -1.49 -0.04
CA GLU A 483 -15.60 -0.64 -0.25
C GLU A 483 -16.56 -1.18 -1.34
N TYR A 484 -16.10 -2.07 -2.21
CA TYR A 484 -16.94 -2.94 -3.08
C TYR A 484 -16.18 -4.25 -3.29
N VAL A 485 -16.76 -5.37 -2.84
CA VAL A 485 -16.11 -6.68 -2.83
C VAL A 485 -15.78 -7.11 -4.27
N ALA A 486 -14.50 -6.95 -4.65
CA ALA A 486 -13.93 -7.67 -5.77
C ALA A 486 -13.63 -9.09 -5.28
N GLU A 487 -14.54 -10.03 -5.52
CA GLU A 487 -14.29 -11.43 -5.22
C GLU A 487 -13.43 -12.01 -6.34
N GLN A 488 -12.47 -12.88 -6.04
CA GLN A 488 -12.06 -13.88 -7.03
C GLN A 488 -13.01 -15.06 -6.88
N PRO A 489 -13.91 -15.32 -7.84
CA PRO A 489 -14.83 -16.45 -7.71
C PRO A 489 -14.02 -17.74 -7.66
N ALA A 490 -14.32 -18.62 -6.70
CA ALA A 490 -13.74 -19.96 -6.64
C ALA A 490 -14.32 -20.93 -7.69
N THR A 491 -15.16 -20.41 -8.59
CA THR A 491 -15.89 -21.19 -9.60
C THR A 491 -15.17 -21.04 -10.93
N ASP A 492 -14.85 -22.16 -11.58
CA ASP A 492 -14.19 -22.18 -12.89
C ASP A 492 -15.12 -22.75 -13.97
N PHE A 493 -14.67 -22.79 -15.23
CA PHE A 493 -15.45 -23.41 -16.31
C PHE A 493 -15.73 -24.90 -16.10
N ALA A 494 -14.97 -25.58 -15.24
CA ALA A 494 -15.22 -26.96 -14.84
C ALA A 494 -16.52 -27.12 -14.02
N ASP A 495 -16.93 -26.07 -13.30
CA ASP A 495 -18.13 -26.06 -12.45
C ASP A 495 -19.39 -25.62 -13.21
N VAL A 496 -19.29 -25.37 -14.52
CA VAL A 496 -20.42 -25.03 -15.39
C VAL A 496 -20.66 -26.16 -16.38
N GLY A 497 -21.78 -26.88 -16.23
CA GLY A 497 -22.14 -27.95 -17.15
C GLY A 497 -22.63 -27.45 -18.51
N GLY A 498 -22.02 -27.92 -19.61
CA GLY A 498 -22.47 -27.65 -20.99
C GLY A 498 -21.98 -26.32 -21.59
N LEU A 499 -22.77 -25.78 -22.53
CA LEU A 499 -22.58 -24.48 -23.20
C LEU A 499 -21.23 -24.26 -23.91
N PRO A 500 -20.76 -25.19 -24.78
CA PRO A 500 -19.44 -25.07 -25.42
C PRO A 500 -19.30 -23.79 -26.25
N GLU A 501 -20.34 -23.42 -27.02
CA GLU A 501 -20.30 -22.22 -27.87
C GLU A 501 -20.27 -20.92 -27.06
N ALA A 502 -20.98 -20.86 -25.92
CA ALA A 502 -21.00 -19.67 -25.07
C ALA A 502 -19.66 -19.51 -24.34
N LYS A 503 -19.07 -20.61 -23.87
CA LYS A 503 -17.73 -20.60 -23.26
C LYS A 503 -16.65 -20.14 -24.23
N GLU A 504 -16.62 -20.67 -25.45
CA GLU A 504 -15.65 -20.25 -26.46
C GLU A 504 -15.79 -18.76 -26.81
N LYS A 505 -17.03 -18.26 -26.96
CA LYS A 505 -17.28 -16.84 -27.22
C LYS A 505 -16.84 -15.95 -26.06
N LEU A 506 -17.08 -16.37 -24.81
CA LEU A 506 -16.65 -15.64 -23.63
C LEU A 506 -15.13 -15.62 -23.47
N GLU A 507 -14.47 -16.75 -23.66
CA GLU A 507 -13.02 -16.85 -23.61
C GLU A 507 -12.36 -15.92 -24.63
N ARG A 508 -12.92 -15.87 -25.85
CA ARG A 508 -12.46 -14.95 -26.90
C ARG A 508 -12.72 -13.48 -26.59
N ALA A 509 -13.81 -13.16 -25.89
CA ALA A 509 -14.18 -11.79 -25.59
C ALA A 509 -13.48 -11.24 -24.34
N VAL A 510 -13.15 -12.09 -23.37
CA VAL A 510 -12.64 -11.67 -22.06
C VAL A 510 -11.17 -12.08 -21.88
N THR A 511 -10.85 -13.36 -22.06
CA THR A 511 -9.50 -13.88 -21.80
C THR A 511 -8.49 -13.45 -22.86
N TRP A 512 -8.89 -13.36 -24.14
CA TRP A 512 -7.97 -13.02 -25.21
C TRP A 512 -7.41 -11.60 -25.14
N PRO A 513 -8.20 -10.53 -24.90
CA PRO A 513 -7.66 -9.18 -24.71
C PRO A 513 -6.63 -9.12 -23.57
N LEU A 514 -6.91 -9.81 -22.46
CA LEU A 514 -6.06 -9.82 -21.27
C LEU A 514 -4.77 -10.62 -21.47
N THR A 515 -4.82 -11.72 -22.22
CA THR A 515 -3.67 -12.63 -22.42
C THR A 515 -2.82 -12.24 -23.64
N TYR A 516 -3.46 -11.72 -24.69
CA TYR A 516 -2.86 -11.51 -26.01
C TYR A 516 -2.84 -10.02 -26.41
N GLY A 517 -2.82 -9.08 -25.47
CA GLY A 517 -2.78 -7.63 -25.73
C GLY A 517 -1.84 -7.21 -26.87
N PRO A 518 -0.55 -7.64 -26.90
CA PRO A 518 0.37 -7.28 -27.97
C PRO A 518 -0.05 -7.74 -29.38
N LEU A 519 -0.87 -8.78 -29.49
CA LEU A 519 -1.41 -9.24 -30.77
C LEU A 519 -2.54 -8.32 -31.27
N PHE A 520 -3.33 -7.73 -30.38
CA PHE A 520 -4.35 -6.74 -30.73
C PHE A 520 -3.70 -5.45 -31.22
N ASP A 521 -2.67 -4.98 -30.53
CA ASP A 521 -1.88 -3.80 -30.93
C ASP A 521 -1.22 -4.00 -32.30
N ALA A 522 -0.61 -5.17 -32.53
CA ALA A 522 0.03 -5.50 -33.80
C ALA A 522 -0.96 -5.64 -34.97
N ALA A 523 -2.21 -6.02 -34.67
CA ALA A 523 -3.26 -6.19 -35.65
C ALA A 523 -4.07 -4.90 -35.90
N ASP A 524 -3.83 -3.83 -35.14
CA ASP A 524 -4.64 -2.60 -35.13
C ASP A 524 -6.13 -2.93 -34.94
N ALA A 525 -6.41 -3.83 -33.99
CA ALA A 525 -7.73 -4.36 -33.70
C ALA A 525 -8.18 -3.94 -32.29
N ASP A 526 -9.36 -3.36 -32.19
CA ASP A 526 -9.97 -3.01 -30.91
C ASP A 526 -10.51 -4.26 -30.21
N PRO A 527 -10.19 -4.48 -28.92
CA PRO A 527 -10.80 -5.55 -28.14
C PRO A 527 -12.28 -5.24 -27.87
N PRO A 528 -13.13 -6.27 -27.74
CA PRO A 528 -14.55 -6.06 -27.48
C PRO A 528 -14.76 -5.39 -26.12
N THR A 529 -15.48 -4.28 -26.09
CA THR A 529 -15.64 -3.46 -24.87
C THR A 529 -16.64 -4.06 -23.89
N GLY A 530 -17.68 -4.74 -24.41
CA GLY A 530 -18.77 -5.23 -23.58
C GLY A 530 -19.48 -6.44 -24.13
N VAL A 531 -19.85 -7.34 -23.22
CA VAL A 531 -20.50 -8.61 -23.50
C VAL A 531 -21.86 -8.66 -22.81
N LEU A 532 -22.92 -8.94 -23.56
CA LEU A 532 -24.27 -9.18 -23.04
C LEU A 532 -24.61 -10.68 -23.08
N LEU A 533 -24.79 -11.27 -21.91
CA LEU A 533 -25.36 -12.59 -21.71
C LEU A 533 -26.89 -12.49 -21.69
N HIS A 534 -27.58 -13.19 -22.58
CA HIS A 534 -29.04 -13.22 -22.60
C HIS A 534 -29.61 -14.63 -22.72
N GLY A 535 -30.77 -14.87 -22.11
CA GLY A 535 -31.50 -16.13 -22.27
C GLY A 535 -32.61 -16.32 -21.24
N PRO A 536 -33.28 -17.47 -21.20
CA PRO A 536 -34.31 -17.78 -20.20
C PRO A 536 -33.77 -17.71 -18.75
N PRO A 537 -34.61 -17.41 -17.74
CA PRO A 537 -34.19 -17.41 -16.35
C PRO A 537 -33.73 -18.81 -15.91
N GLY A 538 -32.82 -18.89 -14.93
CA GLY A 538 -32.37 -20.17 -14.37
C GLY A 538 -31.36 -20.96 -15.24
N THR A 539 -30.87 -20.38 -16.33
CA THR A 539 -29.86 -21.00 -17.23
C THR A 539 -28.40 -20.78 -16.80
N GLY A 540 -28.17 -20.12 -15.66
CA GLY A 540 -26.82 -19.98 -15.09
C GLY A 540 -25.97 -18.84 -15.66
N LYS A 541 -26.58 -17.76 -16.17
CA LYS A 541 -25.85 -16.56 -16.67
C LYS A 541 -24.86 -15.99 -15.64
N THR A 542 -25.31 -15.80 -14.40
CA THR A 542 -24.48 -15.33 -13.28
C THR A 542 -23.35 -16.30 -12.96
N LEU A 543 -23.62 -17.61 -13.01
CA LEU A 543 -22.60 -18.65 -12.78
C LEU A 543 -21.55 -18.67 -13.89
N LEU A 544 -21.96 -18.50 -15.15
CA LEU A 544 -21.07 -18.44 -16.30
C LEU A 544 -20.16 -17.20 -16.24
N ALA A 545 -20.68 -16.05 -15.79
CA ALA A 545 -19.90 -14.83 -15.57
C ALA A 545 -18.90 -14.97 -14.41
N ARG A 546 -19.27 -15.66 -13.32
CA ARG A 546 -18.34 -16.00 -12.23
C ARG A 546 -17.24 -16.96 -12.71
N ALA A 547 -17.60 -17.95 -13.53
CA ALA A 547 -16.67 -18.95 -14.04
C ALA A 547 -15.57 -18.37 -14.94
N ILE A 548 -15.89 -17.42 -15.83
CA ILE A 548 -14.88 -16.77 -16.67
C ILE A 548 -13.91 -15.91 -15.85
N ALA A 549 -14.38 -15.32 -14.75
CA ALA A 549 -13.54 -14.54 -13.86
C ALA A 549 -12.59 -15.41 -13.03
N GLY A 550 -13.06 -16.56 -12.53
CA GLY A 550 -12.22 -17.57 -11.89
C GLY A 550 -11.13 -18.09 -12.83
N GLU A 551 -11.50 -18.49 -14.04
CA GLU A 551 -10.57 -18.99 -15.07
C GLU A 551 -9.51 -17.95 -15.46
N SER A 552 -9.90 -16.68 -15.56
CA SER A 552 -9.00 -15.60 -15.98
C SER A 552 -8.14 -15.04 -14.83
N GLY A 553 -8.46 -15.39 -13.57
CA GLY A 553 -7.74 -14.91 -12.39
C GLY A 553 -7.79 -13.39 -12.17
N VAL A 554 -8.78 -12.72 -12.75
CA VAL A 554 -8.95 -11.26 -12.67
C VAL A 554 -9.95 -10.85 -11.60
N ASN A 555 -9.88 -9.60 -11.17
CA ASN A 555 -10.81 -9.05 -10.19
C ASN A 555 -12.25 -9.09 -10.75
N PHE A 556 -13.23 -9.49 -9.95
CA PHE A 556 -14.63 -9.55 -10.37
C PHE A 556 -15.51 -8.69 -9.48
N ILE A 557 -16.09 -7.63 -10.06
CA ILE A 557 -17.02 -6.74 -9.37
C ILE A 557 -18.44 -7.08 -9.83
N GLN A 558 -19.21 -7.70 -8.95
CA GLN A 558 -20.63 -7.98 -9.20
C GLN A 558 -21.51 -6.83 -8.70
N VAL A 559 -22.41 -6.37 -9.56
CA VAL A 559 -23.44 -5.39 -9.23
C VAL A 559 -24.78 -5.92 -9.68
N ALA A 560 -25.71 -6.12 -8.74
CA ALA A 560 -27.09 -6.44 -9.09
C ALA A 560 -27.83 -5.15 -9.52
N GLY A 561 -28.54 -5.19 -10.64
CA GLY A 561 -29.30 -4.04 -11.18
C GLY A 561 -30.16 -3.32 -10.14
N PRO A 562 -30.96 -4.03 -9.31
CA PRO A 562 -31.75 -3.40 -8.24
C PRO A 562 -30.92 -2.63 -7.20
N GLU A 563 -29.68 -3.06 -6.91
CA GLU A 563 -28.82 -2.40 -5.92
C GLU A 563 -28.40 -0.99 -6.33
N LEU A 564 -28.32 -0.71 -7.64
CA LEU A 564 -28.00 0.63 -8.15
C LEU A 564 -29.15 1.63 -7.94
N LEU A 565 -30.38 1.14 -7.82
CA LEU A 565 -31.57 1.96 -7.57
C LEU A 565 -31.80 2.20 -6.08
N ASP A 566 -31.52 1.22 -5.23
CA ASP A 566 -31.89 1.23 -3.82
C ASP A 566 -30.91 1.96 -2.89
N ARG A 567 -29.61 2.03 -3.22
CA ARG A 567 -28.62 2.54 -2.24
C ARG A 567 -28.82 4.01 -1.85
N TYR A 568 -29.32 4.88 -2.74
CA TYR A 568 -29.55 6.30 -2.41
C TYR A 568 -30.66 6.94 -3.27
N VAL A 569 -31.75 7.35 -2.63
CA VAL A 569 -32.77 8.23 -3.24
C VAL A 569 -32.13 9.60 -3.53
N GLY A 570 -31.50 9.75 -4.70
CA GLY A 570 -30.94 11.02 -5.17
C GLY A 570 -29.53 10.96 -5.80
N GLU A 571 -28.74 9.91 -5.56
CA GLU A 571 -27.31 9.84 -5.96
C GLU A 571 -26.94 8.63 -6.86
N SER A 572 -27.91 7.95 -7.47
CA SER A 572 -27.64 6.75 -8.28
C SER A 572 -26.68 6.97 -9.47
N GLU A 573 -26.58 8.19 -10.02
CA GLU A 573 -25.59 8.52 -11.07
C GLU A 573 -24.15 8.50 -10.54
N LYS A 574 -23.94 9.06 -9.34
CA LYS A 574 -22.62 9.13 -8.71
C LYS A 574 -22.12 7.72 -8.38
N ALA A 575 -23.02 6.84 -7.94
CA ALA A 575 -22.68 5.44 -7.68
C ALA A 575 -22.17 4.70 -8.93
N VAL A 576 -22.78 4.94 -10.10
CA VAL A 576 -22.27 4.37 -11.37
C VAL A 576 -20.90 4.94 -11.70
N ARG A 577 -20.69 6.24 -11.56
CA ARG A 577 -19.38 6.87 -11.81
C ARG A 577 -18.31 6.30 -10.88
N ASP A 578 -18.57 6.32 -9.57
CA ASP A 578 -17.65 5.83 -8.54
C ASP A 578 -17.31 4.33 -8.77
N LEU A 579 -18.27 3.52 -9.23
CA LEU A 579 -18.07 2.11 -9.60
C LEU A 579 -17.04 1.97 -10.74
N PHE A 580 -17.22 2.71 -11.84
CA PHE A 580 -16.33 2.65 -13.00
C PHE A 580 -14.96 3.28 -12.71
N ASP A 581 -14.90 4.35 -11.92
CA ASP A 581 -13.65 4.97 -11.49
C ASP A 581 -12.81 3.98 -10.66
N ARG A 582 -13.45 3.23 -9.76
CA ARG A 582 -12.80 2.16 -8.98
C ARG A 582 -12.42 0.97 -9.83
N ALA A 583 -13.27 0.56 -10.77
CA ALA A 583 -12.94 -0.53 -11.70
C ALA A 583 -11.70 -0.18 -12.53
N ARG A 584 -11.57 1.08 -12.98
CA ARG A 584 -10.36 1.54 -13.69
C ARG A 584 -9.11 1.50 -12.81
N GLN A 585 -9.21 1.82 -11.53
CA GLN A 585 -8.10 1.72 -10.57
C GLN A 585 -7.72 0.26 -10.24
N ALA A 586 -8.69 -0.65 -10.30
CA ALA A 586 -8.51 -2.07 -9.99
C ALA A 586 -8.25 -2.94 -11.24
N ALA A 587 -7.99 -2.33 -12.40
CA ALA A 587 -7.74 -3.06 -13.64
C ALA A 587 -6.44 -3.91 -13.51
N PRO A 588 -6.44 -5.18 -13.97
CA PRO A 588 -7.45 -5.84 -14.79
C PRO A 588 -8.68 -6.32 -13.99
N VAL A 589 -9.88 -5.94 -14.45
CA VAL A 589 -11.15 -6.24 -13.75
C VAL A 589 -12.29 -6.52 -14.72
N ILE A 590 -13.17 -7.42 -14.30
CA ILE A 590 -14.47 -7.69 -14.91
C ILE A 590 -15.56 -7.01 -14.08
N VAL A 591 -16.32 -6.10 -14.70
CA VAL A 591 -17.51 -5.51 -14.09
C VAL A 591 -18.73 -6.27 -14.58
N PHE A 592 -19.41 -6.97 -13.69
CA PHE A 592 -20.59 -7.77 -14.00
C PHE A 592 -21.89 -7.13 -13.50
N PHE A 593 -22.74 -6.71 -14.44
CA PHE A 593 -24.09 -6.23 -14.17
C PHE A 593 -25.10 -7.37 -14.30
N ASP A 594 -25.63 -7.83 -13.17
CA ASP A 594 -26.73 -8.81 -13.17
C ASP A 594 -28.08 -8.11 -13.26
N GLU A 595 -29.06 -8.72 -13.92
CA GLU A 595 -30.40 -8.16 -14.12
C GLU A 595 -30.41 -6.70 -14.63
N ILE A 596 -29.59 -6.41 -15.65
CA ILE A 596 -29.47 -5.04 -16.20
C ILE A 596 -30.81 -4.50 -16.75
N ASP A 597 -31.76 -5.38 -17.09
CA ASP A 597 -33.12 -5.00 -17.47
C ASP A 597 -33.94 -4.34 -16.35
N ALA A 598 -33.53 -4.48 -15.08
CA ALA A 598 -34.16 -3.75 -13.97
C ALA A 598 -33.89 -2.24 -14.05
N ILE A 599 -32.70 -1.83 -14.53
CA ILE A 599 -32.28 -0.42 -14.62
C ILE A 599 -32.44 0.16 -16.02
N ALA A 600 -32.32 -0.66 -17.06
CA ALA A 600 -32.21 -0.22 -18.45
C ALA A 600 -33.36 -0.67 -19.35
N ALA A 601 -34.55 -0.86 -18.76
CA ALA A 601 -35.74 -1.15 -19.55
C ALA A 601 -36.14 0.05 -20.44
N ASP A 602 -36.43 -0.21 -21.70
CA ASP A 602 -36.98 0.77 -22.66
C ASP A 602 -38.39 1.20 -22.18
N ARG A 603 -38.47 2.41 -21.62
CA ARG A 603 -39.72 2.98 -21.07
C ARG A 603 -40.40 3.98 -22.02
N ASP A 604 -39.88 4.18 -23.23
CA ASP A 604 -40.42 5.16 -24.19
C ASP A 604 -41.75 4.72 -24.85
N GLY A 605 -42.18 3.47 -24.63
CA GLY A 605 -43.39 2.90 -25.24
C GLY A 605 -44.73 3.17 -24.54
N ALA A 606 -44.76 3.69 -23.30
CA ALA A 606 -46.01 3.87 -22.54
C ALA A 606 -46.03 5.21 -21.79
N GLY A 607 -46.77 6.18 -22.34
CA GLY A 607 -46.92 7.50 -21.72
C GLY A 607 -47.43 7.41 -20.27
N GLY A 608 -46.63 7.93 -19.33
CA GLY A 608 -47.05 8.17 -17.95
C GLY A 608 -45.89 8.28 -16.95
N ASP A 609 -45.57 9.51 -16.54
CA ASP A 609 -45.03 9.97 -15.23
C ASP A 609 -44.38 8.93 -14.28
N GLY A 610 -43.30 8.26 -14.71
CA GLY A 610 -42.60 7.25 -13.91
C GLY A 610 -41.08 7.45 -13.81
N SER A 611 -40.66 8.32 -12.87
CA SER A 611 -39.30 8.47 -12.28
C SER A 611 -38.10 8.64 -13.25
N GLY A 612 -37.75 9.89 -13.58
CA GLY A 612 -36.52 10.25 -14.32
C GLY A 612 -35.18 9.94 -13.62
N VAL A 613 -35.17 9.09 -12.59
CA VAL A 613 -33.95 8.56 -11.95
C VAL A 613 -33.35 7.44 -12.81
N GLY A 614 -34.18 6.54 -13.36
CA GLY A 614 -33.70 5.42 -14.19
C GLY A 614 -33.04 5.90 -15.50
N GLU A 615 -33.68 6.84 -16.21
CA GLU A 615 -33.14 7.41 -17.46
C GLU A 615 -31.79 8.12 -17.26
N ARG A 616 -31.64 8.79 -16.11
CA ARG A 616 -30.40 9.45 -15.69
C ARG A 616 -29.28 8.45 -15.39
N VAL A 617 -29.60 7.35 -14.68
CA VAL A 617 -28.67 6.24 -14.44
C VAL A 617 -28.25 5.56 -15.74
N VAL A 618 -29.19 5.32 -16.66
CA VAL A 618 -28.87 4.75 -17.99
C VAL A 618 -27.97 5.70 -18.77
N SER A 619 -28.26 7.00 -18.81
CA SER A 619 -27.41 7.98 -19.49
C SER A 619 -25.98 8.03 -18.94
N GLN A 620 -25.84 7.96 -17.61
CA GLN A 620 -24.53 7.88 -16.96
C GLN A 620 -23.83 6.55 -17.28
N LEU A 621 -24.53 5.42 -17.26
CA LEU A 621 -23.98 4.12 -17.64
C LEU A 621 -23.48 4.11 -19.10
N LEU A 622 -24.24 4.70 -20.03
CA LEU A 622 -23.81 4.86 -21.42
C LEU A 622 -22.51 5.67 -21.53
N THR A 623 -22.41 6.75 -20.75
CA THR A 623 -21.20 7.60 -20.72
C THR A 623 -19.99 6.83 -20.19
N GLU A 624 -20.17 5.99 -19.16
CA GLU A 624 -19.07 5.18 -18.62
C GLU A 624 -18.70 3.99 -19.52
N LEU A 625 -19.66 3.37 -20.23
CA LEU A 625 -19.37 2.34 -21.23
C LEU A 625 -18.55 2.91 -22.40
N ASP A 626 -18.90 4.11 -22.88
CA ASP A 626 -18.16 4.80 -23.94
C ASP A 626 -16.74 5.23 -23.50
N ARG A 627 -16.47 5.31 -22.19
CA ARG A 627 -15.13 5.57 -21.63
C ARG A 627 -14.36 4.29 -21.33
N ALA A 628 -15.07 3.22 -20.98
CA ALA A 628 -14.49 1.91 -20.71
C ALA A 628 -13.83 1.33 -21.97
N SER A 629 -14.30 1.70 -23.17
CA SER A 629 -13.66 1.31 -24.45
C SER A 629 -12.22 1.79 -24.58
N ASP A 630 -11.83 2.85 -23.86
CA ASP A 630 -10.46 3.38 -23.92
C ASP A 630 -9.46 2.54 -23.12
N ASN A 631 -9.93 1.57 -22.31
CA ASN A 631 -9.07 0.75 -21.46
C ASN A 631 -9.26 -0.76 -21.73
N PRO A 632 -8.33 -1.43 -22.42
CA PRO A 632 -8.47 -2.83 -22.82
C PRO A 632 -8.44 -3.82 -21.64
N ASN A 633 -8.02 -3.36 -20.46
CA ASN A 633 -7.96 -4.17 -19.23
C ASN A 633 -9.24 -4.10 -18.39
N LEU A 634 -10.26 -3.36 -18.85
CA LEU A 634 -11.56 -3.25 -18.21
C LEU A 634 -12.63 -3.86 -19.12
N VAL A 635 -13.20 -4.99 -18.71
CA VAL A 635 -14.23 -5.68 -19.50
C VAL A 635 -15.57 -5.60 -18.79
N VAL A 636 -16.61 -5.16 -19.51
CA VAL A 636 -17.97 -5.09 -18.96
C VAL A 636 -18.79 -6.29 -19.42
N LEU A 637 -19.29 -7.07 -18.46
CA LEU A 637 -20.22 -8.16 -18.68
C LEU A 637 -21.60 -7.76 -18.13
N ALA A 638 -22.65 -7.98 -18.90
CA ALA A 638 -24.02 -7.73 -18.46
C ALA A 638 -24.89 -8.96 -18.69
N ALA A 639 -25.81 -9.26 -17.77
CA ALA A 639 -26.77 -10.34 -17.91
C ALA A 639 -28.21 -9.81 -17.94
N THR A 640 -29.02 -10.38 -18.83
CA THR A 640 -30.46 -10.10 -18.89
C THR A 640 -31.27 -11.35 -19.19
N ASN A 641 -32.49 -11.41 -18.66
CA ASN A 641 -33.48 -12.40 -19.06
C ASN A 641 -34.34 -11.92 -20.25
N ARG A 642 -34.33 -10.62 -20.55
CA ARG A 642 -35.23 -9.98 -21.52
C ARG A 642 -34.48 -9.02 -22.42
N ARG A 643 -33.73 -9.56 -23.39
CA ARG A 643 -32.99 -8.76 -24.39
C ARG A 643 -33.87 -7.70 -25.07
N ASN A 644 -35.09 -8.05 -25.44
CA ASN A 644 -36.01 -7.15 -26.16
C ASN A 644 -36.57 -6.01 -25.28
N ALA A 645 -36.39 -6.07 -23.97
CA ALA A 645 -36.84 -5.03 -23.05
C ALA A 645 -35.74 -3.97 -22.80
N LEU A 646 -34.50 -4.20 -23.23
CA LEU A 646 -33.40 -3.26 -23.01
C LEU A 646 -33.43 -2.09 -23.97
N ASP A 647 -32.96 -0.93 -23.49
CA ASP A 647 -32.70 0.24 -24.32
C ASP A 647 -31.76 -0.13 -25.50
N PRO A 648 -32.18 0.07 -26.76
CA PRO A 648 -31.33 -0.17 -27.93
C PRO A 648 -30.02 0.61 -27.94
N ALA A 649 -29.90 1.70 -27.18
CA ALA A 649 -28.67 2.47 -27.03
C ALA A 649 -27.54 1.66 -26.38
N LEU A 650 -27.85 0.71 -25.48
CA LEU A 650 -26.85 -0.15 -24.85
C LEU A 650 -26.25 -1.18 -25.80
N LEU A 651 -27.01 -1.60 -26.82
CA LEU A 651 -26.63 -2.65 -27.77
C LEU A 651 -25.82 -2.13 -28.96
N ARG A 652 -25.41 -0.86 -28.93
CA ARG A 652 -24.64 -0.25 -30.03
C ARG A 652 -23.16 -0.66 -29.97
N PRO A 653 -22.45 -0.65 -31.11
CA PRO A 653 -21.01 -0.87 -31.15
C PRO A 653 -20.25 0.07 -30.20
N GLY A 654 -19.19 -0.43 -29.55
CA GLY A 654 -18.44 0.29 -28.51
C GLY A 654 -19.06 0.22 -27.11
N ARG A 655 -20.16 -0.52 -26.92
CA ARG A 655 -20.84 -0.76 -25.63
C ARG A 655 -21.02 -2.26 -25.40
N LEU A 656 -22.26 -2.74 -25.25
CA LEU A 656 -22.57 -4.18 -25.15
C LEU A 656 -22.74 -4.79 -26.54
N GLU A 657 -21.68 -4.78 -27.34
CA GLU A 657 -21.70 -5.19 -28.75
C GLU A 657 -21.71 -6.71 -28.95
N THR A 658 -21.07 -7.45 -28.04
CA THR A 658 -20.99 -8.91 -28.15
C THR A 658 -22.19 -9.54 -27.44
N HIS A 659 -23.08 -10.17 -28.19
CA HIS A 659 -24.25 -10.84 -27.62
C HIS A 659 -24.05 -12.36 -27.58
N ILE A 660 -24.14 -12.93 -26.38
CA ILE A 660 -24.01 -14.37 -26.16
C ILE A 660 -25.34 -14.90 -25.63
N GLU A 661 -25.94 -15.78 -26.41
CA GLU A 661 -27.16 -16.48 -26.03
C GLU A 661 -26.83 -17.67 -25.12
N VAL A 662 -27.52 -17.76 -23.99
CA VAL A 662 -27.49 -18.90 -23.07
C VAL A 662 -28.83 -19.63 -23.21
N PRO A 663 -28.91 -20.68 -24.05
CA PRO A 663 -30.16 -21.41 -24.30
C PRO A 663 -30.53 -22.31 -23.12
N GLU A 664 -31.73 -22.89 -23.19
CA GLU A 664 -32.10 -24.00 -22.30
C GLU A 664 -31.18 -25.21 -22.53
N PRO A 665 -30.86 -25.99 -21.48
CA PRO A 665 -29.91 -27.08 -21.60
C PRO A 665 -30.50 -28.26 -22.40
N ASP A 666 -29.78 -28.68 -23.44
CA ASP A 666 -30.07 -29.92 -24.17
C ASP A 666 -29.76 -31.17 -23.31
N ARG A 667 -30.09 -32.37 -23.83
CA ARG A 667 -29.86 -33.63 -23.10
C ARG A 667 -28.40 -33.80 -22.66
N GLU A 668 -27.45 -33.43 -23.50
CA GLU A 668 -26.02 -33.57 -23.20
C GLU A 668 -25.58 -32.58 -22.12
N ALA A 669 -26.05 -31.34 -22.19
CA ALA A 669 -25.84 -30.29 -21.20
C ALA A 669 -26.46 -30.68 -19.87
N ARG A 670 -27.70 -31.18 -19.82
CA ARG A 670 -28.35 -31.66 -18.59
C ARG A 670 -27.55 -32.76 -17.91
N ARG A 671 -27.04 -33.73 -18.67
CA ARG A 671 -26.13 -34.76 -18.13
C ARG A 671 -24.89 -34.13 -17.50
N LYS A 672 -24.23 -33.19 -18.18
CA LYS A 672 -23.04 -32.51 -17.66
C LYS A 672 -23.36 -31.67 -16.41
N ILE A 673 -24.51 -31.01 -16.36
CA ILE A 673 -24.98 -30.25 -15.19
C ILE A 673 -25.23 -31.20 -14.00
N LEU A 674 -25.87 -32.34 -14.24
CA LEU A 674 -26.07 -33.38 -13.23
C LEU A 674 -24.73 -33.92 -12.70
N ASP A 675 -23.77 -34.21 -13.59
CA ASP A 675 -22.43 -34.68 -13.22
C ASP A 675 -21.71 -33.67 -12.30
N VAL A 676 -21.71 -32.39 -12.67
CA VAL A 676 -21.12 -31.32 -11.85
C VAL A 676 -21.78 -31.23 -10.47
N HIS A 677 -23.11 -31.22 -10.40
CA HIS A 677 -23.82 -31.08 -9.12
C HIS A 677 -23.84 -32.35 -8.26
N THR A 678 -23.43 -33.49 -8.80
CA THR A 678 -23.34 -34.77 -8.08
C THR A 678 -21.90 -35.17 -7.73
N ARG A 679 -20.89 -34.52 -8.33
CA ARG A 679 -19.45 -34.81 -8.12
C ARG A 679 -19.03 -34.90 -6.64
N GLU A 680 -19.54 -34.01 -5.81
CA GLU A 680 -19.17 -33.92 -4.38
C GLU A 680 -20.21 -34.56 -3.45
N LYS A 681 -21.28 -35.13 -4.00
CA LYS A 681 -22.36 -35.74 -3.23
C LYS A 681 -22.14 -37.25 -3.10
N PRO A 682 -22.47 -37.88 -1.96
CA PRO A 682 -22.39 -39.32 -1.80
C PRO A 682 -23.52 -40.01 -2.57
N VAL A 683 -23.35 -40.20 -3.88
CA VAL A 683 -24.33 -40.86 -4.75
C VAL A 683 -24.07 -42.38 -4.77
N ALA A 684 -25.12 -43.18 -4.60
CA ALA A 684 -25.02 -44.64 -4.64
C ALA A 684 -24.66 -45.16 -6.05
N GLU A 685 -23.90 -46.25 -6.14
CA GLU A 685 -23.43 -46.85 -7.42
C GLU A 685 -24.56 -47.24 -8.40
N GLY A 686 -25.82 -47.28 -7.96
CA GLY A 686 -26.99 -47.61 -8.77
C GLY A 686 -27.68 -46.42 -9.45
N VAL A 687 -27.19 -45.19 -9.30
CA VAL A 687 -27.80 -43.99 -9.92
C VAL A 687 -27.29 -43.79 -11.34
N ASP A 688 -28.20 -43.85 -12.31
CA ASP A 688 -27.90 -43.62 -13.72
C ASP A 688 -28.19 -42.16 -14.11
N LEU A 689 -27.13 -41.37 -14.29
CA LEU A 689 -27.21 -39.98 -14.73
C LEU A 689 -27.73 -39.84 -16.17
N GLU A 690 -27.58 -40.85 -17.02
CA GLU A 690 -28.11 -40.83 -18.39
C GLU A 690 -29.63 -40.89 -18.38
N ARG A 691 -30.19 -41.76 -17.53
CA ARG A 691 -31.64 -41.88 -17.34
C ARG A 691 -32.23 -40.60 -16.75
N LEU A 692 -31.56 -39.99 -15.77
CA LEU A 692 -32.01 -38.73 -15.19
C LEU A 692 -31.99 -37.57 -16.19
N ALA A 693 -31.02 -37.53 -17.11
CA ALA A 693 -30.98 -36.52 -18.17
C ALA A 693 -32.15 -36.65 -19.17
N ASP A 694 -32.64 -37.87 -19.39
CA ASP A 694 -33.83 -38.15 -20.19
C ASP A 694 -35.14 -37.75 -19.47
N GLU A 695 -35.21 -37.96 -18.16
CA GLU A 695 -36.40 -37.65 -17.35
C GLU A 695 -36.53 -36.17 -16.97
N THR A 696 -35.46 -35.38 -17.14
CA THR A 696 -35.40 -33.93 -16.83
C THR A 696 -35.57 -33.03 -18.05
N GLU A 697 -36.30 -33.48 -19.08
CA GLU A 697 -36.62 -32.65 -20.24
C GLU A 697 -37.41 -31.39 -19.83
N GLY A 698 -36.98 -30.21 -20.32
CA GLY A 698 -37.58 -28.92 -19.98
C GLY A 698 -37.07 -28.28 -18.68
N TYR A 699 -36.16 -28.93 -17.94
CA TYR A 699 -35.56 -28.36 -16.73
C TYR A 699 -34.42 -27.42 -17.09
N SER A 700 -34.42 -26.25 -16.45
CA SER A 700 -33.31 -25.30 -16.42
C SER A 700 -32.17 -25.78 -15.51
N GLY A 701 -30.98 -25.19 -15.65
CA GLY A 701 -29.82 -25.53 -14.81
C GLY A 701 -30.10 -25.31 -13.31
N ALA A 702 -30.82 -24.25 -12.96
CA ALA A 702 -31.22 -23.96 -11.59
C ALA A 702 -32.20 -25.02 -11.03
N GLU A 703 -33.09 -25.55 -11.85
CA GLU A 703 -34.04 -26.60 -11.45
C GLU A 703 -33.34 -27.95 -11.28
N ILE A 704 -32.37 -28.28 -12.14
CA ILE A 704 -31.53 -29.48 -11.96
C ILE A 704 -30.70 -29.39 -10.67
N ALA A 705 -30.15 -28.20 -10.36
CA ALA A 705 -29.47 -27.96 -9.11
C ALA A 705 -30.42 -28.13 -7.90
N SER A 706 -31.65 -27.61 -8.00
CA SER A 706 -32.70 -27.80 -6.99
C SER A 706 -33.10 -29.27 -6.83
N LEU A 707 -33.24 -30.03 -7.92
CA LEU A 707 -33.51 -31.46 -7.91
C LEU A 707 -32.43 -32.22 -7.13
N CYS A 708 -31.16 -31.92 -7.40
CA CYS A 708 -30.05 -32.55 -6.70
C CYS A 708 -29.99 -32.15 -5.20
N ARG A 709 -30.40 -30.92 -4.85
CA ARG A 709 -30.51 -30.49 -3.45
C ARG A 709 -31.66 -31.19 -2.73
N GLU A 710 -32.81 -31.29 -3.38
CA GLU A 710 -33.99 -31.97 -2.84
C GLU A 710 -33.71 -33.46 -2.60
N ALA A 711 -33.09 -34.16 -3.56
CA ALA A 711 -32.68 -35.55 -3.39
C ALA A 711 -31.72 -35.74 -2.20
N ALA A 712 -30.82 -34.78 -1.96
CA ALA A 712 -29.93 -34.80 -0.80
C ALA A 712 -30.69 -34.55 0.52
N LEU A 713 -31.67 -33.64 0.53
CA LEU A 713 -32.52 -33.39 1.69
C LEU A 713 -33.36 -34.62 2.05
N ILE A 714 -33.95 -35.30 1.06
CA ILE A 714 -34.69 -36.55 1.26
C ILE A 714 -33.79 -37.63 1.86
N ALA A 715 -32.55 -37.76 1.37
CA ALA A 715 -31.58 -38.70 1.93
C ALA A 715 -31.22 -38.35 3.39
N ILE A 716 -31.07 -37.07 3.72
CA ILE A 716 -30.83 -36.60 5.09
C ILE A 716 -32.05 -36.86 5.98
N GLU A 717 -33.27 -36.58 5.51
CA GLU A 717 -34.51 -36.84 6.24
C GLU A 717 -34.70 -38.32 6.54
N ARG A 718 -34.30 -39.21 5.62
CA ARG A 718 -34.31 -40.66 5.83
C ARG A 718 -33.43 -41.06 7.01
N VAL A 719 -32.18 -40.61 7.04
CA VAL A 719 -31.21 -40.91 8.12
C VAL A 719 -31.65 -40.25 9.44
N ALA A 720 -32.12 -39.01 9.37
CA ALA A 720 -32.63 -38.28 10.54
C ALA A 720 -33.89 -38.93 11.13
N GLY A 721 -34.79 -39.45 10.29
CA GLY A 721 -35.99 -40.16 10.71
C GLY A 721 -35.71 -41.53 11.34
N GLU A 722 -34.65 -42.20 10.89
CA GLU A 722 -34.25 -43.52 11.41
C GLU A 722 -33.55 -43.41 12.79
N TYR A 723 -32.64 -42.45 12.95
CA TYR A 723 -31.78 -42.35 14.15
C TYR A 723 -32.13 -41.20 15.12
N GLY A 724 -33.02 -40.27 14.72
CA GLY A 724 -33.50 -39.18 15.57
C GLY A 724 -32.36 -38.31 16.13
N ALA A 725 -32.26 -38.23 17.46
CA ALA A 725 -31.25 -37.39 18.12
C ALA A 725 -29.79 -37.87 17.93
N ALA A 726 -29.59 -39.13 17.51
CA ALA A 726 -28.28 -39.70 17.21
C ALA A 726 -27.89 -39.58 15.72
N ALA A 727 -28.72 -38.95 14.87
CA ALA A 727 -28.49 -38.90 13.42
C ALA A 727 -27.15 -38.26 13.01
N ASN A 728 -26.63 -37.31 13.80
CA ASN A 728 -25.32 -36.70 13.53
C ASN A 728 -24.15 -37.68 13.68
N ASP A 729 -24.31 -38.73 14.49
CA ASP A 729 -23.29 -39.76 14.71
C ASP A 729 -23.23 -40.78 13.55
N HIS A 730 -24.22 -40.75 12.64
CA HIS A 730 -24.37 -41.63 11.47
C HIS A 730 -24.24 -40.87 10.14
N ALA A 731 -23.50 -39.76 10.12
CA ALA A 731 -23.33 -38.91 8.93
C ALA A 731 -22.68 -39.65 7.75
N ASP A 732 -21.89 -40.69 8.02
CA ASP A 732 -21.24 -41.57 7.05
C ASP A 732 -22.19 -42.53 6.32
N GLU A 733 -23.42 -42.71 6.83
CA GLU A 733 -24.46 -43.55 6.20
C GLU A 733 -25.30 -42.80 5.16
N VAL A 734 -25.12 -41.48 5.04
CA VAL A 734 -25.85 -40.65 4.08
C VAL A 734 -25.42 -41.00 2.65
N SER A 735 -26.33 -41.59 1.89
CA SER A 735 -26.16 -41.87 0.47
C SER A 735 -27.42 -41.56 -0.33
N ILE A 736 -27.27 -40.86 -1.44
CA ILE A 736 -28.37 -40.48 -2.33
C ILE A 736 -28.65 -41.65 -3.28
N THR A 737 -29.87 -42.17 -3.22
CA THR A 737 -30.32 -43.33 -4.01
C THR A 737 -31.19 -42.91 -5.19
N GLY A 738 -31.42 -43.82 -6.13
CA GLY A 738 -32.29 -43.56 -7.29
C GLY A 738 -33.74 -43.26 -6.90
N ASP A 739 -34.21 -43.81 -5.77
CA ASP A 739 -35.54 -43.54 -5.24
C ASP A 739 -35.66 -42.12 -4.68
N ASP A 740 -34.59 -41.58 -4.09
CA ASP A 740 -34.55 -40.20 -3.59
C ASP A 740 -34.63 -39.20 -4.76
N PHE A 741 -33.97 -39.50 -5.89
CA PHE A 741 -34.11 -38.72 -7.13
C PHE A 741 -35.51 -38.84 -7.75
N ALA A 742 -36.14 -40.02 -7.70
CA ALA A 742 -37.50 -40.20 -8.18
C ALA A 742 -38.51 -39.40 -7.35
N ALA A 743 -38.37 -39.38 -6.03
CA ALA A 743 -39.18 -38.55 -5.14
C ALA A 743 -38.94 -37.05 -5.37
N ALA A 744 -37.68 -36.65 -5.59
CA ALA A 744 -37.34 -35.27 -5.92
C ALA A 744 -37.94 -34.80 -7.25
N LEU A 745 -38.06 -35.68 -8.26
CA LEU A 745 -38.72 -35.39 -9.54
C LEU A 745 -40.23 -35.14 -9.39
N GLU A 746 -40.88 -35.70 -8.37
CA GLU A 746 -42.29 -35.39 -8.08
C GLU A 746 -42.47 -34.02 -7.42
N ALA A 747 -41.45 -33.58 -6.65
CA ALA A 747 -41.46 -32.33 -5.90
C ALA A 747 -41.06 -31.11 -6.72
N VAL A 748 -39.98 -31.22 -7.52
CA VAL A 748 -39.49 -30.14 -8.38
C VAL A 748 -40.13 -30.28 -9.75
N ARG A 749 -40.97 -29.32 -10.15
CA ARG A 749 -41.59 -29.29 -11.49
C ARG A 749 -40.89 -28.26 -12.38
N PRO A 750 -40.79 -28.49 -13.70
CA PRO A 750 -40.23 -27.51 -14.62
C PRO A 750 -41.14 -26.27 -14.68
N ALA A 751 -40.52 -25.09 -14.71
CA ALA A 751 -41.20 -23.80 -14.82
C ALA A 751 -41.83 -23.58 -16.20
N THR A 752 -41.33 -24.27 -17.23
CA THR A 752 -41.85 -24.21 -18.60
C THR A 752 -42.57 -25.54 -18.92
N PRO A 753 -43.87 -25.50 -19.30
CA PRO A 753 -44.67 -26.69 -19.59
C PRO A 753 -44.41 -27.32 -20.95
#